data_AF-A0A8C6M348-F1
#
_entry.id   AF-A0A8C6M348-F1
#
_cell.length_a   1.000
_cell.length_b   1.000
_cell.length_c   1.000
_cell.angle_alpha   90.00
_cell.angle_beta   90.00
_cell.angle_gamma   90.00
#
_symmetry.space_group_name_H-M   'P 1'
#
loop_
_entity.id
_entity.type
_entity.pdbx_description
1 polymer ?
#
loop_
_entity_poly.entity_id
_entity_poly.type
_entity_poly.pdbx_seq_one_letter_code
_entity_poly.pdbx_strand_id
1 'polypeptide(L)'
;MRCQIHSEMAITEEEEGSLEASLAHLQKAMLLDDGTQEEHLSSALQLLRLRLAPSKTLTRPEDKAALLMLQAKERRPQSTTDSRPTLVSAGLLLAPGDFQTVLEADNTSKRNLLPGLAAQLAAKAQHHSTSVQKAGGHLARQSKDIDGAERLKLWARLAKTARQQEVWDVCRAACRFCLLYDDGRWTVSETKMCKGSKKRGAPGCPDGCCGRQGHVYTMRLLAEVYFVDAEATIQLLLAEGVKLNSPAVPPQDPSVGFTEEDPHWVIYRDWIQAQSDRATSSFLRAGELGAQIQDQDVITNTAVYLWNYNLHLMEAGEFQCLLPTFQRLVEMLQATKDYGNPALCMSLCNAVARGLVQQLSERGGPDLASAEAQGIDEAEMGMEMSASIHEASLNCAALQDAEKALKMCELAVNIFSSRTTGDTVPAAALEPVMTTWVEIKRLLHQPIDSHMDWLKRKCKNPDVLVMVQVLVEMLQSSMNPKHLESAGPRVSALVRTASECRWSDAVVELQVWCRLAALCYKIADHSLVLCCTQKALQLEEAALKSLNTTPCLLFDPAAVNEMLSTAASLRGLSLVCESSGDPSIYREALKVLRSGVSFAEKAGNLDSCVTAAGHFWNSCLPLAKNPEERRQLKEPLEGILTALAHTTRHGNMQNKVRGSVAPGAKPNGKYQHG
;
A
#
# COMPACT_ATOMS: atom_id res chain seq x y z
N MET A 1 25.64 -7.08 -29.50
CA MET A 1 26.47 -8.21 -29.00
C MET A 1 27.94 -7.83 -28.77
N ARG A 2 28.70 -7.33 -29.77
CA ARG A 2 30.12 -6.96 -29.56
C ARG A 2 30.34 -5.80 -28.57
N CYS A 3 29.49 -4.77 -28.60
CA CYS A 3 29.47 -3.69 -27.60
C CYS A 3 29.29 -4.24 -26.18
N GLN A 4 28.28 -5.10 -25.99
CA GLN A 4 27.96 -5.71 -24.70
C GLN A 4 29.08 -6.64 -24.17
N ILE A 5 29.75 -7.40 -25.05
CA ILE A 5 30.92 -8.19 -24.64
C ILE A 5 32.03 -7.28 -24.10
N HIS A 6 32.31 -6.16 -24.79
CA HIS A 6 33.31 -5.22 -24.31
C HIS A 6 32.89 -4.46 -23.04
N SER A 7 31.60 -4.20 -22.82
CA SER A 7 31.14 -3.63 -21.55
C SER A 7 31.31 -4.60 -20.39
N GLU A 8 30.96 -5.88 -20.56
CA GLU A 8 31.16 -6.91 -19.53
C GLU A 8 32.65 -7.15 -19.25
N MET A 9 33.48 -7.24 -20.29
CA MET A 9 34.93 -7.34 -20.11
C MET A 9 35.52 -6.15 -19.34
N ALA A 10 35.00 -4.93 -19.57
CA ALA A 10 35.45 -3.77 -18.80
C ALA A 10 35.13 -3.88 -17.31
N ILE A 11 33.99 -4.46 -16.96
CA ILE A 11 33.59 -4.72 -15.56
C ILE A 11 34.53 -5.77 -14.94
N THR A 12 34.80 -6.87 -15.64
CA THR A 12 35.71 -7.91 -15.15
C THR A 12 37.13 -7.39 -14.92
N GLU A 13 37.68 -6.63 -15.87
CA GLU A 13 39.01 -6.02 -15.73
C GLU A 13 39.07 -4.99 -14.58
N GLU A 14 37.96 -4.28 -14.32
CA GLU A 14 37.83 -3.38 -13.18
C GLU A 14 37.83 -4.16 -11.85
N GLU A 15 37.14 -5.30 -11.78
CA GLU A 15 37.13 -6.20 -10.62
C GLU A 15 38.51 -6.82 -10.35
N GLU A 16 39.28 -7.12 -11.40
CA GLU A 16 40.66 -7.62 -11.34
C GLU A 16 41.69 -6.52 -11.01
N GLY A 17 41.28 -5.24 -10.98
CA GLY A 17 42.11 -4.09 -10.63
C GLY A 17 42.88 -3.46 -11.79
N SER A 18 42.65 -3.93 -13.03
CA SER A 18 43.29 -3.46 -14.26
C SER A 18 42.53 -2.29 -14.88
N LEU A 19 42.59 -1.11 -14.25
CA LEU A 19 41.81 0.07 -14.65
C LEU A 19 42.12 0.54 -16.08
N GLU A 20 43.36 0.42 -16.57
CA GLU A 20 43.73 0.77 -17.95
C GLU A 20 43.15 -0.20 -18.99
N ALA A 21 43.08 -1.49 -18.66
CA ALA A 21 42.49 -2.51 -19.53
C ALA A 21 40.97 -2.32 -19.62
N SER A 22 40.33 -2.06 -18.48
CA SER A 22 38.91 -1.68 -18.40
C SER A 22 38.60 -0.45 -19.28
N LEU A 23 39.49 0.56 -19.27
CA LEU A 23 39.32 1.78 -20.07
C LEU A 23 39.42 1.51 -21.57
N ALA A 24 40.35 0.65 -21.99
CA ALA A 24 40.47 0.23 -23.38
C ALA A 24 39.22 -0.54 -23.86
N HIS A 25 38.62 -1.34 -22.99
CA HIS A 25 37.39 -2.07 -23.28
C HIS A 25 36.17 -1.14 -23.38
N LEU A 26 36.01 -0.17 -22.47
CA LEU A 26 34.94 0.84 -22.56
C LEU A 26 35.05 1.71 -23.83
N GLN A 27 36.27 2.10 -24.22
CA GLN A 27 36.49 2.85 -25.48
C GLN A 27 36.06 2.05 -26.72
N LYS A 28 36.37 0.74 -26.73
CA LYS A 28 35.93 -0.15 -27.82
C LYS A 28 34.43 -0.37 -27.80
N ALA A 29 33.81 -0.49 -26.62
CA ALA A 29 32.36 -0.59 -26.47
C ALA A 29 31.66 0.65 -27.05
N MET A 30 32.16 1.87 -26.75
CA MET A 30 31.61 3.11 -27.30
C MET A 30 31.68 3.18 -28.83
N LEU A 31 32.78 2.71 -29.44
CA LEU A 31 32.91 2.70 -30.90
C LEU A 31 31.99 1.68 -31.59
N LEU A 32 31.51 0.70 -30.85
CA LEU A 32 30.67 -0.40 -31.34
C LEU A 32 29.21 -0.26 -30.93
N ASP A 33 28.86 0.83 -30.24
CA ASP A 33 27.51 1.11 -29.80
C ASP A 33 26.62 1.51 -30.98
N ASP A 34 25.38 1.04 -30.96
CA ASP A 34 24.34 1.36 -31.94
C ASP A 34 23.45 2.54 -31.51
N GLY A 35 23.90 3.29 -30.49
CA GLY A 35 23.20 4.41 -29.87
C GLY A 35 22.30 4.02 -28.70
N THR A 36 22.28 2.74 -28.30
CA THR A 36 21.44 2.27 -27.19
C THR A 36 22.12 2.38 -25.82
N GLN A 37 23.45 2.39 -25.76
CA GLN A 37 24.22 2.40 -24.51
C GLN A 37 25.16 3.62 -24.37
N GLU A 38 25.11 4.57 -25.31
CA GLU A 38 26.02 5.71 -25.41
C GLU A 38 26.16 6.50 -24.10
N GLU A 39 25.05 6.81 -23.42
CA GLU A 39 25.08 7.54 -22.15
C GLU A 39 25.66 6.72 -20.99
N HIS A 40 25.37 5.42 -20.93
CA HIS A 40 25.90 4.53 -19.90
C HIS A 40 27.41 4.33 -20.07
N LEU A 41 27.86 4.07 -21.30
CA LEU A 41 29.26 3.86 -21.63
C LEU A 41 30.09 5.15 -21.48
N SER A 42 29.55 6.30 -21.90
CA SER A 42 30.23 7.58 -21.73
C SER A 42 30.38 7.96 -20.24
N SER A 43 29.35 7.71 -19.43
CA SER A 43 29.41 7.89 -17.98
C SER A 43 30.44 6.97 -17.33
N ALA A 44 30.42 5.67 -17.63
CA ALA A 44 31.38 4.70 -17.11
C ALA A 44 32.83 5.06 -17.48
N LEU A 45 33.05 5.46 -18.73
CA LEU A 45 34.35 5.87 -19.24
C LEU A 45 34.87 7.16 -18.59
N GLN A 46 33.99 8.14 -18.36
CA GLN A 46 34.36 9.37 -17.65
C GLN A 46 34.75 9.08 -16.20
N LEU A 47 34.03 8.20 -15.51
CA LEU A 47 34.35 7.82 -14.13
C LEU A 47 35.66 7.07 -14.02
N LEU A 48 35.94 6.16 -14.95
CA LEU A 48 37.19 5.42 -14.96
C LEU A 48 38.38 6.34 -15.24
N ARG A 49 38.22 7.30 -16.16
CA ARG A 49 39.21 8.37 -16.38
C ARG A 49 39.45 9.20 -15.11
N LEU A 50 38.41 9.52 -14.35
CA LEU A 50 38.54 10.26 -13.08
C LEU A 50 39.28 9.46 -12.01
N ARG A 51 39.11 8.13 -11.94
CA ARG A 51 39.88 7.27 -11.02
C ARG A 51 41.37 7.21 -11.38
N LEU A 52 41.67 7.18 -12.68
CA LEU A 52 43.04 7.15 -13.20
C LEU A 52 43.75 8.51 -13.11
N ALA A 53 43.00 9.61 -13.05
CA ALA A 53 43.56 10.95 -12.97
C ALA A 53 44.23 11.21 -11.60
N PRO A 54 45.47 11.75 -11.56
CA PRO A 54 46.09 12.18 -10.31
C PRO A 54 45.19 13.18 -9.57
N SER A 55 45.00 13.01 -8.26
CA SER A 55 44.14 13.90 -7.46
C SER A 55 44.58 15.38 -7.53
N LYS A 56 45.86 15.62 -7.84
CA LYS A 56 46.48 16.95 -8.01
C LYS A 56 46.16 17.62 -9.36
N THR A 57 45.72 16.86 -10.37
CA THR A 57 45.43 17.39 -11.73
C THR A 57 43.96 17.77 -11.95
N LEU A 58 43.05 17.36 -11.07
CA LEU A 58 41.64 17.74 -11.17
C LEU A 58 41.46 19.20 -10.71
N THR A 59 41.12 20.10 -11.63
CA THR A 59 40.89 21.53 -11.32
C THR A 59 39.40 21.85 -11.15
N ARG A 60 38.52 21.21 -11.92
CA ARG A 60 37.06 21.41 -11.86
C ARG A 60 36.48 20.85 -10.56
N PRO A 61 35.63 21.61 -9.83
CA PRO A 61 34.99 21.14 -8.61
C PRO A 61 34.03 19.96 -8.86
N GLU A 62 33.40 19.88 -10.03
CA GLU A 62 32.53 18.79 -10.46
C GLU A 62 33.27 17.44 -10.49
N ASP A 63 34.45 17.42 -11.11
CA ASP A 63 35.28 16.22 -11.24
C ASP A 63 35.77 15.74 -9.86
N LYS A 64 36.14 16.68 -8.98
CA LYS A 64 36.50 16.38 -7.58
C LYS A 64 35.31 15.80 -6.81
N ALA A 65 34.12 16.38 -6.96
CA ALA A 65 32.91 15.91 -6.30
C ALA A 65 32.54 14.49 -6.78
N ALA A 66 32.61 14.24 -8.09
CA ALA A 66 32.36 12.93 -8.68
C ALA A 66 33.32 11.86 -8.14
N LEU A 67 34.61 12.18 -8.00
CA LEU A 67 35.61 11.28 -7.43
C LEU A 67 35.32 10.96 -5.95
N LEU A 68 34.97 11.96 -5.13
CA LEU A 68 34.62 11.75 -3.72
C LEU A 68 33.37 10.85 -3.56
N MET A 69 32.36 11.03 -4.40
CA MET A 69 31.16 10.18 -4.39
C MET A 69 31.49 8.74 -4.81
N LEU A 70 32.39 8.56 -5.78
CA LEU A 70 32.87 7.26 -6.20
C LEU A 70 33.62 6.54 -5.08
N GLN A 71 34.55 7.23 -4.41
CA GLN A 71 35.26 6.72 -3.25
C GLN A 71 34.32 6.33 -2.11
N ALA A 72 33.23 7.10 -1.88
CA ALA A 72 32.24 6.76 -0.88
C ALA A 72 31.40 5.53 -1.28
N LYS A 73 31.07 5.37 -2.57
CA LYS A 73 30.31 4.23 -3.10
C LYS A 73 31.08 2.91 -3.02
N GLU A 74 32.40 2.93 -3.21
CA GLU A 74 33.26 1.74 -3.25
C GLU A 74 33.70 1.22 -1.89
N ARG A 75 33.42 1.95 -0.81
CA ARG A 75 33.75 1.48 0.53
C ARG A 75 32.94 0.23 0.86
N ARG A 76 33.64 -0.81 1.31
CA ARG A 76 33.01 -2.08 1.71
C ARG A 76 32.08 -1.85 2.92
N PRO A 77 30.97 -2.59 3.03
CA PRO A 77 30.05 -2.51 4.17
C PRO A 77 30.71 -2.78 5.54
N GLN A 78 31.88 -3.43 5.56
CA GLN A 78 32.64 -3.78 6.77
C GLN A 78 33.64 -2.71 7.21
N SER A 79 33.85 -1.63 6.44
CA SER A 79 34.74 -0.55 6.88
C SER A 79 34.05 0.32 7.92
N THR A 80 34.61 0.45 9.11
CA THR A 80 34.12 1.30 10.22
C THR A 80 34.29 2.80 9.95
N THR A 81 34.72 3.19 8.75
CA THR A 81 35.08 4.57 8.40
C THR A 81 33.84 5.35 7.96
N ASP A 82 33.46 6.35 8.74
CA ASP A 82 32.34 7.26 8.44
C ASP A 82 32.47 7.86 7.02
N SER A 83 31.46 7.60 6.17
CA SER A 83 31.37 8.10 4.80
C SER A 83 30.83 9.53 4.74
N ARG A 84 30.20 10.00 5.82
CA ARG A 84 29.57 11.32 5.91
C ARG A 84 30.53 12.47 5.57
N PRO A 85 31.77 12.57 6.11
CA PRO A 85 32.66 13.70 5.79
C PRO A 85 33.03 13.79 4.31
N THR A 86 33.16 12.64 3.64
CA THR A 86 33.47 12.54 2.22
C THR A 86 32.30 13.04 1.37
N LEU A 87 31.08 12.61 1.72
CA LEU A 87 29.86 13.03 1.02
C LEU A 87 29.52 14.51 1.28
N VAL A 88 29.74 15.01 2.49
CA VAL A 88 29.62 16.45 2.80
C VAL A 88 30.60 17.26 1.96
N SER A 89 31.86 16.83 1.87
CA SER A 89 32.86 17.51 1.05
C SER A 89 32.46 17.55 -0.44
N ALA A 90 31.85 16.47 -0.95
CA ALA A 90 31.33 16.45 -2.31
C ALA A 90 30.21 17.48 -2.52
N GLY A 91 29.26 17.59 -1.59
CA GLY A 91 28.19 18.59 -1.66
C GLY A 91 28.69 20.03 -1.56
N LEU A 92 29.70 20.29 -0.72
CA LEU A 92 30.33 21.62 -0.58
C LEU A 92 31.06 22.06 -1.85
N LEU A 93 31.65 21.13 -2.60
CA LEU A 93 32.26 21.42 -3.90
C LEU A 93 31.21 21.81 -4.95
N LEU A 94 30.00 21.22 -4.87
CA LEU A 94 28.92 21.53 -5.80
C LEU A 94 28.24 22.86 -5.48
N ALA A 95 27.94 23.14 -4.21
CA ALA A 95 27.30 24.39 -3.80
C ALA A 95 27.96 24.96 -2.53
N PRO A 96 29.07 25.71 -2.66
CA PRO A 96 29.75 26.33 -1.53
C PRO A 96 28.82 27.30 -0.79
N GLY A 97 28.74 27.20 0.53
CA GLY A 97 27.93 28.07 1.39
C GLY A 97 26.46 27.64 1.53
N ASP A 98 25.74 27.52 0.43
CA ASP A 98 24.30 27.13 0.45
C ASP A 98 24.14 25.69 0.96
N PHE A 99 25.00 24.76 0.52
CA PHE A 99 24.91 23.35 0.91
C PHE A 99 25.11 23.14 2.42
N GLN A 100 26.10 23.80 3.02
CA GLN A 100 26.38 23.69 4.46
C GLN A 100 25.17 24.11 5.28
N THR A 101 24.50 25.19 4.86
CA THR A 101 23.37 25.73 5.61
C THR A 101 22.17 24.78 5.57
N VAL A 102 21.91 24.17 4.41
CA VAL A 102 20.83 23.18 4.25
C VAL A 102 21.15 21.89 5.00
N LEU A 103 22.41 21.45 5.00
CA LEU A 103 22.87 20.29 5.77
C LEU A 103 22.70 20.51 7.29
N GLU A 104 22.94 21.74 7.76
CA GLU A 104 22.76 22.10 9.17
C GLU A 104 21.30 22.18 9.62
N ALA A 105 20.32 22.12 8.70
CA ALA A 105 18.89 22.12 9.05
C ALA A 105 18.53 21.02 10.06
N ASP A 106 19.20 19.88 9.98
CA ASP A 106 18.94 18.70 10.81
C ASP A 106 19.82 18.65 12.08
N ASN A 107 20.79 19.57 12.22
CA ASN A 107 21.69 19.61 13.37
C ASN A 107 21.04 20.34 14.56
N THR A 108 20.63 19.57 15.57
CA THR A 108 20.00 20.07 16.81
C THR A 108 20.99 20.40 17.93
N SER A 109 22.25 19.96 17.80
CA SER A 109 23.25 19.94 18.89
C SER A 109 23.62 21.29 19.51
N LYS A 110 23.24 22.42 18.88
CA LYS A 110 23.63 23.76 19.34
C LYS A 110 22.52 24.53 20.08
N ARG A 111 21.28 24.02 20.22
CA ARG A 111 20.14 24.86 20.65
C ARG A 111 19.19 24.30 21.70
N ASN A 112 19.65 23.35 22.54
CA ASN A 112 18.93 22.90 23.74
C ASN A 112 18.85 23.95 24.88
N LEU A 113 18.81 25.24 24.54
CA LEU A 113 18.96 26.37 25.48
C LEU A 113 17.63 27.01 25.90
N LEU A 114 16.49 26.58 25.33
CA LEU A 114 15.17 27.14 25.64
C LEU A 114 14.48 26.37 26.77
N PRO A 115 13.85 27.04 27.75
CA PRO A 115 12.98 26.40 28.73
C PRO A 115 11.69 25.88 28.07
N GLY A 116 11.35 24.61 28.30
CA GLY A 116 10.10 23.98 27.83
C GLY A 116 10.25 23.17 26.54
N LEU A 117 9.70 21.95 26.55
CA LEU A 117 9.82 20.99 25.43
C LEU A 117 9.13 21.50 24.15
N ALA A 118 7.95 22.12 24.26
CA ALA A 118 7.24 22.69 23.11
C ALA A 118 8.05 23.79 22.40
N ALA A 119 8.68 24.68 23.17
CA ALA A 119 9.53 25.75 22.62
C ALA A 119 10.78 25.20 21.92
N GLN A 120 11.38 24.13 22.45
CA GLN A 120 12.52 23.45 21.80
C GLN A 120 12.11 22.80 20.47
N LEU A 121 10.96 22.12 20.44
CA LEU A 121 10.40 21.52 19.23
C LEU A 121 10.06 22.58 18.17
N ALA A 122 9.43 23.69 18.57
CA ALA A 122 9.13 24.81 17.69
C ALA A 122 10.42 25.44 17.10
N ALA A 123 11.43 25.70 17.93
CA ALA A 123 12.70 26.26 17.49
C ALA A 123 13.43 25.34 16.51
N LYS A 124 13.37 24.02 16.72
CA LYS A 124 13.89 23.01 15.79
C LYS A 124 13.16 23.07 14.45
N ALA A 125 11.83 23.07 14.45
CA ALA A 125 10.99 23.14 13.25
C ALA A 125 11.22 24.43 12.44
N GLN A 126 11.29 25.58 13.12
CA GLN A 126 11.59 26.87 12.49
C GLN A 126 12.98 26.88 11.87
N HIS A 127 13.99 26.41 12.62
CA HIS A 127 15.35 26.33 12.12
C HIS A 127 15.44 25.49 10.85
N HIS A 128 14.87 24.29 10.87
CA HIS A 128 14.85 23.42 9.71
C HIS A 128 14.22 24.15 8.51
N SER A 129 13.04 24.74 8.69
CA SER A 129 12.31 25.45 7.63
C SER A 129 13.11 26.62 7.04
N THR A 130 13.69 27.48 7.87
CA THR A 130 14.51 28.62 7.42
C THR A 130 15.79 28.18 6.74
N SER A 131 16.45 27.14 7.25
CA SER A 131 17.70 26.63 6.67
C SER A 131 17.49 25.99 5.30
N VAL A 132 16.39 25.26 5.13
CA VAL A 132 16.02 24.62 3.85
C VAL A 132 15.61 25.65 2.80
N GLN A 133 14.90 26.71 3.18
CA GLN A 133 14.49 27.78 2.26
C GLN A 133 15.67 28.46 1.55
N LYS A 134 16.87 28.44 2.13
CA LYS A 134 18.08 29.01 1.50
C LYS A 134 18.54 28.28 0.25
N ALA A 135 18.15 27.01 0.06
CA ALA A 135 18.32 26.32 -1.21
C ALA A 135 17.55 27.03 -2.34
N GLY A 136 16.46 27.71 -2.01
CA GLY A 136 15.69 28.55 -2.91
C GLY A 136 16.54 29.61 -3.59
N GLY A 137 16.46 29.68 -4.92
CA GLY A 137 17.22 30.62 -5.73
C GLY A 137 18.68 30.20 -6.00
N HIS A 138 19.11 29.00 -5.60
CA HIS A 138 20.45 28.50 -5.94
C HIS A 138 20.70 28.52 -7.45
N LEU A 139 19.73 28.03 -8.25
CA LEU A 139 19.82 28.06 -9.72
C LEU A 139 19.94 29.49 -10.28
N ALA A 140 19.31 30.48 -9.65
CA ALA A 140 19.38 31.87 -10.09
C ALA A 140 20.73 32.52 -9.75
N ARG A 141 21.41 32.05 -8.69
CA ARG A 141 22.76 32.49 -8.29
C ARG A 141 23.87 31.78 -9.06
N GLN A 142 23.54 30.71 -9.78
CA GLN A 142 24.48 29.89 -10.52
C GLN A 142 24.90 30.57 -11.83
N SER A 143 26.16 30.40 -12.23
CA SER A 143 26.65 30.92 -13.52
C SER A 143 25.93 30.23 -14.69
N LYS A 144 25.58 31.01 -15.72
CA LYS A 144 24.92 30.51 -16.94
C LYS A 144 25.78 29.55 -17.76
N ASP A 145 27.09 29.50 -17.49
CA ASP A 145 28.06 28.68 -18.23
C ASP A 145 28.10 27.21 -17.76
N ILE A 146 27.34 26.85 -16.72
CA ILE A 146 27.36 25.49 -16.13
C ILE A 146 26.29 24.62 -16.79
N ASP A 147 26.67 23.42 -17.24
CA ASP A 147 25.73 22.45 -17.79
C ASP A 147 24.79 21.91 -16.68
N GLY A 148 23.51 22.28 -16.79
CA GLY A 148 22.48 21.84 -15.86
C GLY A 148 22.22 20.34 -15.89
N ALA A 149 22.48 19.65 -17.02
CA ALA A 149 22.34 18.20 -17.09
C ALA A 149 23.47 17.49 -16.32
N GLU A 150 24.73 17.93 -16.50
CA GLU A 150 25.88 17.45 -15.72
C GLU A 150 25.66 17.66 -14.22
N ARG A 151 25.20 18.85 -13.80
CA ARG A 151 24.95 19.14 -12.37
C ARG A 151 23.81 18.34 -11.77
N LEU A 152 22.72 18.14 -12.50
CA LEU A 152 21.62 17.26 -12.07
C LEU A 152 22.14 15.84 -11.83
N LYS A 153 22.93 15.28 -12.78
CA LYS A 153 23.52 13.94 -12.64
C LYS A 153 24.43 13.83 -11.40
N LEU A 154 25.22 14.86 -11.10
CA LEU A 154 26.08 14.90 -9.91
C LEU A 154 25.28 14.96 -8.60
N TRP A 155 24.24 15.80 -8.53
CA TRP A 155 23.37 15.87 -7.35
C TRP A 155 22.59 14.56 -7.13
N ALA A 156 22.04 13.99 -8.21
CA ALA A 156 21.36 12.70 -8.15
C ALA A 156 22.29 11.58 -7.67
N ARG A 157 23.54 11.57 -8.15
CA ARG A 157 24.56 10.63 -7.67
C ARG A 157 24.83 10.82 -6.18
N LEU A 158 25.02 12.06 -5.71
CA LEU A 158 25.26 12.33 -4.29
C LEU A 158 24.11 11.83 -3.43
N ALA A 159 22.86 12.13 -3.82
CA ALA A 159 21.66 11.68 -3.12
C ALA A 159 21.57 10.15 -3.04
N LYS A 160 21.77 9.46 -4.18
CA LYS A 160 21.73 7.99 -4.26
C LYS A 160 22.86 7.33 -3.46
N THR A 161 24.08 7.86 -3.52
CA THR A 161 25.21 7.33 -2.74
C THR A 161 25.01 7.59 -1.25
N ALA A 162 24.52 8.76 -0.85
CA ALA A 162 24.21 9.06 0.55
C ALA A 162 23.11 8.13 1.10
N ARG A 163 22.05 7.86 0.32
CA ARG A 163 21.02 6.87 0.66
C ARG A 163 21.60 5.47 0.88
N GLN A 164 22.46 5.00 -0.04
CA GLN A 164 23.10 3.68 0.05
C GLN A 164 23.98 3.52 1.30
N GLN A 165 24.55 4.63 1.77
CA GLN A 165 25.39 4.69 2.97
C GLN A 165 24.59 5.09 4.23
N GLU A 166 23.27 5.20 4.14
CA GLU A 166 22.36 5.61 5.23
C GLU A 166 22.70 6.98 5.85
N VAL A 167 23.34 7.87 5.07
CA VAL A 167 23.66 9.25 5.47
C VAL A 167 22.51 10.18 5.08
N TRP A 168 21.44 10.14 5.87
CA TRP A 168 20.14 10.74 5.52
C TRP A 168 20.11 12.27 5.47
N ASP A 169 20.91 12.97 6.28
CA ASP A 169 21.01 14.43 6.27
C ASP A 169 21.62 14.95 4.97
N VAL A 170 22.74 14.34 4.53
CA VAL A 170 23.38 14.63 3.23
C VAL A 170 22.46 14.24 2.08
N CYS A 171 21.75 13.11 2.21
CA CYS A 171 20.78 12.65 1.22
C CYS A 171 19.66 13.69 0.99
N ARG A 172 18.98 14.15 2.07
CA ARG A 172 17.94 15.18 1.99
C ARG A 172 18.47 16.49 1.42
N ALA A 173 19.65 16.93 1.84
CA ALA A 173 20.27 18.14 1.30
C ALA A 173 20.53 18.01 -0.21
N ALA A 174 21.14 16.90 -0.65
CA ALA A 174 21.41 16.64 -2.06
C ALA A 174 20.13 16.56 -2.90
N CYS A 175 19.07 15.89 -2.41
CA CYS A 175 17.77 15.86 -3.07
C CYS A 175 17.20 17.27 -3.25
N ARG A 176 17.26 18.12 -2.22
CA ARG A 176 16.78 19.52 -2.30
C ARG A 176 17.45 20.30 -3.42
N PHE A 177 18.76 20.16 -3.61
CA PHE A 177 19.45 20.81 -4.73
C PHE A 177 19.15 20.15 -6.08
N CYS A 178 19.06 18.82 -6.12
CA CYS A 178 18.77 18.08 -7.34
C CYS A 178 17.39 18.41 -7.92
N LEU A 179 16.38 18.47 -7.06
CA LEU A 179 14.98 18.65 -7.47
C LEU A 179 14.66 20.08 -7.91
N LEU A 180 15.54 21.05 -7.66
CA LEU A 180 15.43 22.39 -8.28
C LEU A 180 15.44 22.32 -9.80
N TYR A 181 16.06 21.29 -10.39
CA TYR A 181 16.14 21.09 -11.82
C TYR A 181 14.87 20.44 -12.42
N ASP A 182 13.86 20.10 -11.63
CA ASP A 182 12.51 19.78 -12.13
C ASP A 182 11.71 21.08 -12.37
N ASP A 183 12.23 21.92 -13.27
CA ASP A 183 11.67 23.23 -13.63
C ASP A 183 10.86 23.19 -14.95
N GLY A 184 10.57 21.99 -15.44
CA GLY A 184 9.86 21.76 -16.70
C GLY A 184 10.74 21.80 -17.95
N ARG A 185 12.02 22.18 -17.86
CA ARG A 185 12.94 22.27 -19.03
C ARG A 185 13.15 20.93 -19.75
N TRP A 186 12.86 19.82 -19.07
CA TRP A 186 13.03 18.47 -19.61
C TRP A 186 11.77 17.92 -20.29
N THR A 187 10.62 18.60 -20.16
CA THR A 187 9.34 18.11 -20.66
C THR A 187 9.27 18.14 -22.19
N VAL A 188 8.89 17.02 -22.80
CA VAL A 188 8.73 16.90 -24.25
C VAL A 188 7.36 17.43 -24.63
N SER A 189 7.26 18.68 -25.11
CA SER A 189 5.98 19.27 -25.52
C SER A 189 5.46 18.64 -26.82
N GLU A 190 4.19 18.22 -26.86
CA GLU A 190 3.51 17.74 -28.08
C GLU A 190 3.43 18.80 -29.19
N THR A 191 3.42 20.09 -28.84
CA THR A 191 3.27 21.23 -29.75
C THR A 191 4.47 21.51 -30.66
N LYS A 192 5.61 20.83 -30.47
CA LYS A 192 6.71 20.84 -31.45
C LYS A 192 6.54 19.78 -32.55
N MET A 193 5.44 19.03 -32.54
CA MET A 193 4.99 18.25 -33.69
C MET A 193 4.25 19.20 -34.64
N CYS A 194 4.79 19.41 -35.84
CA CYS A 194 4.16 20.15 -36.95
C CYS A 194 4.26 21.69 -36.91
N LYS A 195 5.45 22.23 -37.22
CA LYS A 195 5.63 23.38 -38.14
C LYS A 195 7.13 23.64 -38.33
N GLY A 196 7.70 23.08 -39.40
CA GLY A 196 9.10 23.32 -39.75
C GLY A 196 9.57 22.52 -40.95
N SER A 197 9.26 23.01 -42.15
CA SER A 197 10.03 22.82 -43.39
C SER A 197 10.01 21.44 -44.07
N LYS A 198 9.08 21.28 -45.01
CA LYS A 198 9.33 20.49 -46.24
C LYS A 198 10.54 21.09 -46.97
N LYS A 199 11.75 20.58 -46.73
CA LYS A 199 12.83 20.62 -47.73
C LYS A 199 13.38 19.20 -47.90
N ARG A 200 13.16 18.66 -49.10
CA ARG A 200 13.73 17.39 -49.55
C ARG A 200 15.26 17.51 -49.62
N GLY A 201 15.95 16.48 -49.13
CA GLY A 201 17.24 16.05 -49.65
C GLY A 201 18.41 16.05 -48.66
N ALA A 202 18.60 14.95 -47.92
CA ALA A 202 19.89 14.29 -47.63
C ALA A 202 19.65 13.06 -46.71
N PRO A 203 20.20 11.87 -47.01
CA PRO A 203 20.18 10.75 -46.08
C PRO A 203 21.36 10.86 -45.10
N GLY A 204 21.05 10.92 -43.80
CA GLY A 204 22.04 10.84 -42.72
C GLY A 204 22.08 12.08 -41.82
N CYS A 205 21.21 12.13 -40.81
CA CYS A 205 21.39 12.89 -39.56
C CYS A 205 20.41 12.32 -38.50
N PRO A 206 20.90 11.70 -37.40
CA PRO A 206 20.08 11.19 -36.29
C PRO A 206 19.85 12.23 -35.16
N ASP A 207 20.17 13.51 -35.37
CA ASP A 207 20.18 14.56 -34.33
C ASP A 207 18.85 14.79 -33.59
N GLY A 208 17.71 14.35 -34.14
CA GLY A 208 16.40 14.47 -33.49
C GLY A 208 16.12 13.38 -32.44
N CYS A 209 16.74 12.21 -32.54
CA CYS A 209 16.48 11.08 -31.64
C CYS A 209 17.33 11.15 -30.35
N CYS A 210 18.59 11.57 -30.47
CA CYS A 210 19.54 11.63 -29.35
C CYS A 210 19.08 12.61 -28.26
N GLY A 211 18.57 13.79 -28.64
CA GLY A 211 18.02 14.76 -27.68
C GLY A 211 16.81 14.20 -26.90
N ARG A 212 15.90 13.50 -27.58
CA ARG A 212 14.70 12.93 -26.96
C ARG A 212 15.04 11.85 -25.94
N GLN A 213 16.07 11.04 -26.21
CA GLN A 213 16.53 9.97 -25.33
C GLN A 213 17.14 10.51 -24.03
N GLY A 214 17.99 11.55 -24.12
CA GLY A 214 18.59 12.21 -22.95
C GLY A 214 17.57 12.94 -22.07
N HIS A 215 16.50 13.50 -22.66
CA HIS A 215 15.37 14.07 -21.91
C HIS A 215 14.61 13.01 -21.09
N VAL A 216 14.32 11.85 -21.70
CA VAL A 216 13.66 10.73 -21.02
C VAL A 216 14.52 10.19 -19.87
N TYR A 217 15.83 10.01 -20.10
CA TYR A 217 16.76 9.60 -19.04
C TYR A 217 16.77 10.58 -17.87
N THR A 218 16.82 11.88 -18.16
CA THR A 218 16.85 12.92 -17.12
C THR A 218 15.56 12.94 -16.30
N MET A 219 14.40 12.76 -16.94
CA MET A 219 13.11 12.67 -16.26
C MET A 219 13.01 11.40 -15.38
N ARG A 220 13.52 10.25 -15.87
CA ARG A 220 13.61 9.03 -15.06
C ARG A 220 14.53 9.24 -13.86
N LEU A 221 15.69 9.87 -14.04
CA LEU A 221 16.61 10.18 -12.96
C LEU A 221 15.98 11.12 -11.91
N LEU A 222 15.20 12.12 -12.34
CA LEU A 222 14.43 12.97 -11.43
C LEU A 222 13.40 12.16 -10.65
N ALA A 223 12.66 11.26 -11.31
CA ALA A 223 11.70 10.37 -10.63
C ALA A 223 12.39 9.50 -9.56
N GLU A 224 13.56 8.94 -9.87
CA GLU A 224 14.38 8.20 -8.90
C GLU A 224 14.79 9.08 -7.71
N VAL A 225 15.23 10.32 -7.94
CA VAL A 225 15.60 11.23 -6.86
C VAL A 225 14.40 11.63 -6.01
N TYR A 226 13.21 11.77 -6.59
CA TYR A 226 11.98 11.98 -5.83
C TYR A 226 11.64 10.79 -4.92
N PHE A 227 11.83 9.54 -5.37
CA PHE A 227 11.72 8.37 -4.49
C PHE A 227 12.72 8.45 -3.32
N VAL A 228 13.96 8.84 -3.61
CA VAL A 228 15.02 9.00 -2.60
C VAL A 228 14.68 10.12 -1.60
N ASP A 229 14.17 11.27 -2.07
CA ASP A 229 13.75 12.39 -1.23
C ASP A 229 12.59 11.99 -0.31
N ALA A 230 11.60 11.26 -0.83
CA ALA A 230 10.48 10.77 -0.05
C ALA A 230 10.93 9.80 1.05
N GLU A 231 11.76 8.81 0.73
CA GLU A 231 12.29 7.87 1.71
C GLU A 231 13.15 8.58 2.77
N ALA A 232 14.03 9.49 2.37
CA ALA A 232 14.87 10.25 3.29
C ALA A 232 14.05 11.18 4.21
N THR A 233 12.90 11.67 3.73
CA THR A 233 11.93 12.46 4.53
C THR A 233 11.14 11.57 5.49
N ILE A 234 10.76 10.35 5.08
CA ILE A 234 10.15 9.36 5.98
C ILE A 234 11.10 8.98 7.11
N GLN A 235 12.40 8.80 6.82
CA GLN A 235 13.39 8.53 7.87
C GLN A 235 13.51 9.68 8.88
N LEU A 236 13.31 10.94 8.42
CA LEU A 236 13.20 12.09 9.33
C LEU A 236 11.96 11.99 10.22
N LEU A 237 10.78 11.71 9.65
CA LEU A 237 9.54 11.52 10.40
C LEU A 237 9.67 10.39 11.45
N LEU A 238 10.27 9.27 11.07
CA LEU A 238 10.51 8.13 11.97
C LEU A 238 11.47 8.49 13.11
N ALA A 239 12.48 9.33 12.85
CA ALA A 239 13.38 9.84 13.89
C ALA A 239 12.65 10.77 14.88
N GLU A 240 11.57 11.44 14.45
CA GLU A 240 10.65 12.18 15.31
C GLU A 240 9.58 11.30 15.99
N GLY A 241 9.56 9.99 15.71
CA GLY A 241 8.57 9.05 16.26
C GLY A 241 7.22 9.07 15.55
N VAL A 242 7.12 9.65 14.35
CA VAL A 242 5.88 9.80 13.59
C VAL A 242 5.93 8.95 12.32
N LYS A 243 4.84 8.24 12.00
CA LYS A 243 4.68 7.52 10.72
C LYS A 243 4.17 8.48 9.63
N LEU A 244 4.42 8.16 8.36
CA LEU A 244 3.98 9.00 7.24
C LEU A 244 2.48 9.30 7.30
N ASN A 245 2.08 10.56 7.16
CA ASN A 245 0.69 11.04 7.19
C ASN A 245 -0.06 10.81 8.52
N SER A 246 0.62 10.33 9.57
CA SER A 246 0.06 10.32 10.92
C SER A 246 0.14 11.71 11.56
N PRO A 247 -0.82 12.09 12.43
CA PRO A 247 -0.73 13.34 13.19
C PRO A 247 0.44 13.31 14.18
N ALA A 248 1.00 14.48 14.48
CA ALA A 248 2.00 14.61 15.54
C ALA A 248 1.36 14.34 16.91
N VAL A 249 2.06 13.59 17.77
CA VAL A 249 1.56 13.23 19.10
C VAL A 249 2.10 14.22 20.14
N PRO A 250 1.24 14.91 20.91
CA PRO A 250 1.69 15.86 21.91
C PRO A 250 2.45 15.16 23.05
N PRO A 251 3.52 15.77 23.60
CA PRO A 251 4.23 15.21 24.74
C PRO A 251 3.31 15.14 25.97
N GLN A 252 3.13 13.94 26.51
CA GLN A 252 2.33 13.67 27.70
C GLN A 252 3.11 14.04 28.97
N ASP A 253 3.38 15.32 29.20
CA ASP A 253 3.94 15.77 30.48
C ASP A 253 2.80 16.26 31.40
N PRO A 254 2.42 15.48 32.43
CA PRO A 254 1.32 15.84 33.34
C PRO A 254 1.62 17.06 34.22
N SER A 255 2.84 17.59 34.21
CA SER A 255 3.27 18.73 35.03
C SER A 255 3.01 20.11 34.39
N VAL A 256 2.70 20.15 33.09
CA VAL A 256 2.44 21.38 32.33
C VAL A 256 1.08 21.21 31.66
N GLY A 257 0.18 22.18 31.83
CA GLY A 257 -1.12 22.21 31.15
C GLY A 257 -0.94 22.32 29.63
N PHE A 258 -0.57 21.23 28.98
CA PHE A 258 -0.34 21.14 27.56
C PHE A 258 -1.69 21.16 26.84
N THR A 259 -1.94 22.22 26.07
CA THR A 259 -3.12 22.35 25.23
C THR A 259 -2.73 22.18 23.77
N GLU A 260 -3.53 21.47 22.97
CA GLU A 260 -3.30 21.33 21.52
C GLU A 260 -3.24 22.69 20.76
N GLU A 261 -3.71 23.75 21.41
CA GLU A 261 -3.70 25.13 20.91
C GLU A 261 -2.42 25.92 21.27
N ASP A 262 -1.43 25.33 21.96
CA ASP A 262 -0.16 26.02 22.24
C ASP A 262 0.51 26.46 20.91
N PRO A 263 0.81 27.76 20.71
CA PRO A 263 1.43 28.24 19.47
C PRO A 263 2.75 27.54 19.11
N HIS A 264 3.56 27.15 20.09
CA HIS A 264 4.81 26.42 19.85
C HIS A 264 4.53 24.98 19.39
N TRP A 265 3.51 24.34 19.96
CA TRP A 265 3.09 23.01 19.51
C TRP A 265 2.55 23.06 18.08
N VAL A 266 1.70 24.04 17.76
CA VAL A 266 1.17 24.26 16.41
C VAL A 266 2.29 24.37 15.38
N ILE A 267 3.34 25.16 15.66
CA ILE A 267 4.50 25.30 14.77
C ILE A 267 5.17 23.94 14.49
N TYR A 268 5.36 23.12 15.52
CA TYR A 268 5.98 21.81 15.37
C TYR A 268 5.06 20.81 14.65
N ARG A 269 3.78 20.75 15.02
CA ARG A 269 2.76 19.91 14.38
C ARG A 269 2.65 20.22 12.89
N ASP A 270 2.57 21.50 12.53
CA ASP A 270 2.47 21.93 11.15
C ASP A 270 3.75 21.60 10.36
N TRP A 271 4.92 21.65 11.01
CA TRP A 271 6.18 21.20 10.40
C TRP A 271 6.21 19.69 10.13
N ILE A 272 5.71 18.86 11.06
CA ILE A 272 5.54 17.41 10.86
C ILE A 272 4.58 17.14 9.70
N GLN A 273 3.45 17.83 9.64
CA GLN A 273 2.50 17.73 8.53
C GLN A 273 3.19 18.10 7.21
N ALA A 274 3.93 19.21 7.17
CA ALA A 274 4.66 19.63 5.98
C ALA A 274 5.73 18.61 5.53
N GLN A 275 6.35 17.86 6.45
CA GLN A 275 7.26 16.77 6.08
C GLN A 275 6.50 15.58 5.49
N SER A 276 5.32 15.24 6.02
CA SER A 276 4.46 14.19 5.45
C SER A 276 3.96 14.57 4.05
N ASP A 277 3.51 15.82 3.88
CA ASP A 277 3.07 16.37 2.60
C ASP A 277 4.22 16.35 1.57
N ARG A 278 5.43 16.72 2.00
CA ARG A 278 6.64 16.62 1.16
C ARG A 278 6.89 15.20 0.70
N ALA A 279 6.92 14.22 1.62
CA ALA A 279 7.19 12.83 1.24
C ALA A 279 6.11 12.28 0.28
N THR A 280 4.84 12.55 0.57
CA THR A 280 3.71 12.16 -0.29
C THR A 280 3.79 12.81 -1.67
N SER A 281 4.04 14.12 -1.73
CA SER A 281 4.16 14.86 -2.99
C SER A 281 5.38 14.43 -3.81
N SER A 282 6.51 14.10 -3.17
CA SER A 282 7.69 13.56 -3.84
C SER A 282 7.37 12.22 -4.53
N PHE A 283 6.71 11.28 -3.85
CA PHE A 283 6.26 10.05 -4.53
C PHE A 283 5.30 10.35 -5.69
N LEU A 284 4.27 11.17 -5.48
CA LEU A 284 3.31 11.50 -6.54
C LEU A 284 4.00 12.12 -7.75
N ARG A 285 4.94 13.05 -7.54
CA ARG A 285 5.70 13.68 -8.61
C ARG A 285 6.58 12.70 -9.37
N ALA A 286 7.18 11.71 -8.69
CA ALA A 286 7.88 10.62 -9.35
C ALA A 286 6.94 9.83 -10.28
N GLY A 287 5.74 9.50 -9.81
CA GLY A 287 4.70 8.86 -10.61
C GLY A 287 4.27 9.69 -11.83
N GLU A 288 4.11 11.01 -11.67
CA GLU A 288 3.75 11.92 -12.76
C GLU A 288 4.84 12.01 -13.83
N LEU A 289 6.11 12.03 -13.42
CA LEU A 289 7.23 11.94 -14.35
C LEU A 289 7.21 10.61 -15.09
N GLY A 290 6.96 9.50 -14.38
CA GLY A 290 6.75 8.17 -14.96
C GLY A 290 5.64 8.15 -16.01
N ALA A 291 4.49 8.77 -15.71
CA ALA A 291 3.37 8.91 -16.65
C ALA A 291 3.75 9.73 -17.89
N GLN A 292 4.50 10.83 -17.74
CA GLN A 292 4.96 11.65 -18.86
C GLN A 292 5.90 10.89 -19.80
N ILE A 293 6.76 10.02 -19.27
CA ILE A 293 7.67 9.18 -20.07
C ILE A 293 7.08 7.80 -20.44
N GLN A 294 5.83 7.52 -20.05
CA GLN A 294 5.14 6.24 -20.23
C GLN A 294 5.88 5.04 -19.62
N ASP A 295 6.51 5.26 -18.45
CA ASP A 295 7.22 4.24 -17.69
C ASP A 295 6.31 3.60 -16.63
N GLN A 296 5.81 2.42 -16.96
CA GLN A 296 4.89 1.66 -16.10
C GLN A 296 5.51 1.27 -14.75
N ASP A 297 6.81 1.00 -14.72
CA ASP A 297 7.50 0.53 -13.52
C ASP A 297 7.58 1.65 -12.49
N VAL A 298 7.87 2.88 -12.93
CA VAL A 298 7.87 4.07 -12.07
C VAL A 298 6.49 4.32 -11.46
N ILE A 299 5.43 4.24 -12.26
CA ILE A 299 4.04 4.45 -11.79
C ILE A 299 3.65 3.35 -10.78
N THR A 300 3.94 2.09 -11.12
CA THR A 300 3.64 0.93 -10.26
C THR A 300 4.41 1.00 -8.95
N ASN A 301 5.69 1.35 -8.98
CA ASN A 301 6.52 1.55 -7.79
C ASN A 301 5.99 2.69 -6.92
N THR A 302 5.52 3.78 -7.52
CA THR A 302 4.88 4.90 -6.80
C THR A 302 3.67 4.40 -6.01
N ALA A 303 2.80 3.62 -6.65
CA ALA A 303 1.65 3.02 -6.00
C ALA A 303 2.04 2.07 -4.86
N VAL A 304 3.05 1.21 -5.06
CA VAL A 304 3.54 0.27 -4.04
C VAL A 304 4.09 0.99 -2.82
N TYR A 305 4.93 2.02 -3.00
CA TYR A 305 5.50 2.78 -1.89
C TYR A 305 4.42 3.49 -1.07
N LEU A 306 3.53 4.23 -1.74
CA LEU A 306 2.46 4.97 -1.06
C LEU A 306 1.47 4.02 -0.37
N TRP A 307 1.17 2.87 -0.96
CA TRP A 307 0.35 1.84 -0.31
C TRP A 307 1.01 1.32 0.96
N ASN A 308 2.26 0.87 0.87
CA ASN A 308 2.97 0.23 1.98
C ASN A 308 3.23 1.18 3.15
N TYR A 309 3.66 2.42 2.89
CA TYR A 309 3.92 3.38 3.96
C TYR A 309 2.65 3.84 4.69
N ASN A 310 1.49 3.74 4.04
CA ASN A 310 0.20 4.16 4.60
C ASN A 310 -0.68 2.98 5.07
N LEU A 311 -0.14 1.76 5.15
CA LEU A 311 -0.91 0.58 5.59
C LEU A 311 -1.55 0.80 6.97
N HIS A 312 -0.84 1.45 7.88
CA HIS A 312 -1.32 1.75 9.23
C HIS A 312 -2.60 2.61 9.25
N LEU A 313 -2.75 3.57 8.33
CA LEU A 313 -3.97 4.39 8.23
C LEU A 313 -5.12 3.60 7.62
N MET A 314 -4.84 2.72 6.65
CA MET A 314 -5.85 1.85 6.05
C MET A 314 -6.38 0.81 7.06
N GLU A 315 -5.50 0.27 7.91
CA GLU A 315 -5.87 -0.63 9.02
C GLU A 315 -6.69 0.09 10.09
N ALA A 316 -6.38 1.37 10.36
CA ALA A 316 -7.16 2.23 11.27
C ALA A 316 -8.50 2.69 10.67
N GLY A 317 -8.72 2.47 9.36
CA GLY A 317 -9.93 2.92 8.66
C GLY A 317 -9.93 4.40 8.26
N GLU A 318 -8.79 5.09 8.32
CA GLU A 318 -8.64 6.51 8.01
C GLU A 318 -8.40 6.74 6.51
N PHE A 319 -9.39 6.38 5.67
CA PHE A 319 -9.25 6.46 4.21
C PHE A 319 -9.31 7.90 3.67
N GLN A 320 -9.94 8.82 4.41
CA GLN A 320 -10.12 10.20 3.96
C GLN A 320 -8.79 10.95 3.78
N CYS A 321 -7.84 10.77 4.71
CA CYS A 321 -6.55 11.44 4.68
C CYS A 321 -5.73 11.08 3.43
N LEU A 322 -5.98 9.90 2.85
CA LEU A 322 -5.27 9.37 1.68
C LEU A 322 -6.04 9.56 0.37
N LEU A 323 -7.29 10.05 0.44
CA LEU A 323 -8.19 10.11 -0.71
C LEU A 323 -7.60 10.90 -1.89
N PRO A 324 -7.06 12.13 -1.73
CA PRO A 324 -6.49 12.88 -2.85
C PRO A 324 -5.30 12.16 -3.50
N THR A 325 -4.45 11.54 -2.67
CA THR A 325 -3.27 10.80 -3.09
C THR A 325 -3.66 9.57 -3.91
N PHE A 326 -4.60 8.76 -3.40
CA PHE A 326 -5.00 7.52 -4.08
C PHE A 326 -5.84 7.77 -5.33
N GLN A 327 -6.66 8.84 -5.37
CA GLN A 327 -7.32 9.26 -6.62
C GLN A 327 -6.30 9.55 -7.71
N ARG A 328 -5.25 10.32 -7.38
CA ARG A 328 -4.19 10.64 -8.33
C ARG A 328 -3.44 9.40 -8.84
N LEU A 329 -3.18 8.43 -7.97
CA LEU A 329 -2.58 7.15 -8.37
C LEU A 329 -3.46 6.35 -9.32
N VAL A 330 -4.76 6.25 -9.04
CA VAL A 330 -5.71 5.55 -9.90
C VAL A 330 -5.77 6.23 -11.28
N GLU A 331 -5.80 7.55 -11.34
CA GLU A 331 -5.74 8.30 -12.62
C GLU A 331 -4.48 7.95 -13.43
N MET A 332 -3.30 7.93 -12.79
CA MET A 332 -2.04 7.60 -13.47
C MET A 332 -2.02 6.15 -13.97
N LEU A 333 -2.55 5.21 -13.18
CA LEU A 333 -2.66 3.80 -13.55
C LEU A 333 -3.73 3.53 -14.62
N GLN A 334 -4.76 4.38 -14.72
CA GLN A 334 -5.75 4.31 -15.79
C GLN A 334 -5.22 4.86 -17.12
N ALA A 335 -4.31 5.82 -17.07
CA ALA A 335 -3.70 6.41 -18.26
C ALA A 335 -2.75 5.43 -18.99
N THR A 336 -2.36 4.34 -18.33
CA THR A 336 -1.46 3.32 -18.89
C THR A 336 -2.21 2.18 -19.54
N LYS A 337 -1.56 1.50 -20.50
CA LYS A 337 -2.16 0.36 -21.22
C LYS A 337 -2.19 -0.92 -20.39
N ASP A 338 -1.34 -1.01 -19.37
CA ASP A 338 -1.25 -2.12 -18.44
C ASP A 338 -1.29 -1.56 -17.01
N TYR A 339 -1.98 -2.27 -16.12
CA TYR A 339 -2.13 -1.90 -14.71
C TYR A 339 -0.93 -2.37 -13.85
N GLY A 340 0.03 -3.10 -14.43
CA GLY A 340 1.22 -3.60 -13.72
C GLY A 340 0.87 -4.65 -12.67
N ASN A 341 0.46 -4.20 -11.47
CA ASN A 341 -0.10 -5.04 -10.40
C ASN A 341 -1.62 -4.80 -10.26
N PRO A 342 -2.47 -5.67 -10.83
CA PRO A 342 -3.92 -5.45 -10.84
C PRO A 342 -4.56 -5.58 -9.45
N ALA A 343 -4.00 -6.42 -8.57
CA ALA A 343 -4.50 -6.58 -7.20
C ALA A 343 -4.31 -5.29 -6.39
N LEU A 344 -3.15 -4.63 -6.55
CA LEU A 344 -2.89 -3.31 -5.97
C LEU A 344 -3.84 -2.25 -6.54
N CYS A 345 -4.05 -2.23 -7.86
CA CYS A 345 -4.98 -1.29 -8.48
C CYS A 345 -6.41 -1.45 -7.95
N MET A 346 -6.90 -2.68 -7.80
CA MET A 346 -8.21 -2.95 -7.21
C MET A 346 -8.29 -2.47 -5.76
N SER A 347 -7.23 -2.70 -4.99
CA SER A 347 -7.15 -2.30 -3.59
C SER A 347 -7.15 -0.76 -3.45
N LEU A 348 -6.46 -0.05 -4.34
CA LEU A 348 -6.49 1.41 -4.44
C LEU A 348 -7.90 1.92 -4.81
N CYS A 349 -8.55 1.31 -5.81
CA CYS A 349 -9.92 1.66 -6.18
C CYS A 349 -10.89 1.50 -5.00
N ASN A 350 -10.75 0.40 -4.24
CA ASN A 350 -11.53 0.16 -3.03
C ASN A 350 -11.24 1.21 -1.95
N ALA A 351 -9.96 1.54 -1.70
CA ALA A 351 -9.58 2.55 -0.71
C ALA A 351 -10.14 3.94 -1.07
N VAL A 352 -10.10 4.33 -2.35
CA VAL A 352 -10.72 5.57 -2.86
C VAL A 352 -12.24 5.53 -2.63
N ALA A 353 -12.91 4.43 -2.97
CA ALA A 353 -14.34 4.28 -2.76
C ALA A 353 -14.72 4.40 -1.26
N ARG A 354 -13.96 3.76 -0.37
CA ARG A 354 -14.18 3.87 1.09
C ARG A 354 -13.95 5.28 1.62
N GLY A 355 -12.90 5.97 1.14
CA GLY A 355 -12.64 7.36 1.50
C GLY A 355 -13.79 8.30 1.11
N LEU A 356 -14.35 8.13 -0.09
CA LEU A 356 -15.53 8.87 -0.54
C LEU A 356 -16.77 8.56 0.31
N VAL A 357 -17.00 7.29 0.66
CA VAL A 357 -18.14 6.87 1.50
C VAL A 357 -18.05 7.41 2.93
N GLN A 358 -16.85 7.44 3.51
CA GLN A 358 -16.65 7.95 4.87
C GLN A 358 -17.02 9.43 4.96
N GLN A 359 -16.70 10.23 3.93
CA GLN A 359 -17.10 11.63 3.85
C GLN A 359 -18.62 11.82 3.84
N LEU A 360 -19.36 10.89 3.23
CA LEU A 360 -20.83 10.92 3.24
C LEU A 360 -21.38 10.66 4.64
N SER A 361 -20.78 9.72 5.37
CA SER A 361 -21.25 9.33 6.70
C SER A 361 -20.96 10.40 7.76
N GLU A 362 -19.80 11.06 7.68
CA GLU A 362 -19.43 12.15 8.60
C GLU A 362 -20.19 13.45 8.31
N ARG A 363 -20.54 13.71 7.05
CA ARG A 363 -21.41 14.84 6.67
C ARG A 363 -22.89 14.59 7.03
N GLY A 364 -23.28 13.32 7.21
CA GLY A 364 -24.64 12.87 7.55
C GLY A 364 -24.87 12.59 9.04
N GLY A 365 -24.29 13.38 9.95
CA GLY A 365 -24.63 13.39 11.39
C GLY A 365 -26.12 13.73 11.65
N PRO A 366 -26.66 13.42 12.85
CA PRO A 366 -27.99 12.84 13.02
C PRO A 366 -29.13 13.86 12.94
N ASP A 367 -29.66 14.10 11.74
CA ASP A 367 -30.96 14.79 11.59
C ASP A 367 -31.86 14.22 10.47
N LEU A 368 -31.57 13.01 9.97
CA LEU A 368 -32.49 12.30 9.05
C LEU A 368 -33.46 11.34 9.77
N ALA A 369 -33.45 11.31 11.10
CA ALA A 369 -34.34 10.46 11.92
C ALA A 369 -35.38 11.24 12.74
N SER A 370 -35.36 12.58 12.72
CA SER A 370 -36.29 13.44 13.48
C SER A 370 -37.48 13.96 12.66
N ALA A 371 -37.55 13.68 11.35
CA ALA A 371 -38.58 14.22 10.46
C ALA A 371 -39.92 13.46 10.42
N GLU A 372 -40.13 12.44 11.28
CA GLU A 372 -41.41 11.70 11.34
C GLU A 372 -42.30 12.02 12.55
N ALA A 373 -41.98 13.04 13.35
CA ALA A 373 -42.83 13.40 14.50
C ALA A 373 -42.88 14.90 14.81
N GLN A 374 -43.50 15.69 13.93
CA GLN A 374 -44.19 16.96 14.24
C GLN A 374 -44.98 17.31 12.96
N GLY A 375 -46.31 17.20 12.91
CA GLY A 375 -47.24 17.81 13.83
C GLY A 375 -47.46 19.26 13.40
N ILE A 376 -48.41 19.44 12.47
CA ILE A 376 -48.98 20.68 11.93
C ILE A 376 -48.90 21.87 12.90
N ASP A 377 -48.25 22.96 12.48
CA ASP A 377 -48.85 24.30 12.55
C ASP A 377 -48.16 25.30 11.61
N GLU A 378 -48.98 26.01 10.85
CA GLU A 378 -48.59 27.09 9.94
C GLU A 378 -48.24 28.37 10.73
N ALA A 379 -47.15 29.02 10.30
CA ALA A 379 -46.93 30.48 10.22
C ALA A 379 -45.57 30.92 10.79
N GLU A 380 -44.59 31.15 9.89
CA GLU A 380 -43.90 32.44 9.75
C GLU A 380 -42.90 32.37 8.59
N MET A 381 -43.20 33.12 7.52
CA MET A 381 -42.26 33.34 6.42
C MET A 381 -41.25 34.42 6.84
N GLY A 382 -39.97 34.08 6.92
CA GLY A 382 -38.91 35.08 6.97
C GLY A 382 -37.52 34.51 7.29
N MET A 383 -36.66 34.41 6.25
CA MET A 383 -35.22 34.07 6.29
C MET A 383 -34.80 32.60 6.38
N GLU A 384 -35.02 31.81 5.31
CA GLU A 384 -34.38 30.48 5.18
C GLU A 384 -33.89 30.12 3.76
N MET A 385 -33.72 31.09 2.86
CA MET A 385 -33.30 30.80 1.49
C MET A 385 -31.82 30.37 1.39
N SER A 386 -30.96 30.76 2.34
CA SER A 386 -29.52 30.43 2.30
C SER A 386 -29.20 29.05 2.88
N ALA A 387 -29.96 28.57 3.87
CA ALA A 387 -29.80 27.24 4.45
C ALA A 387 -30.26 26.16 3.46
N SER A 388 -31.43 26.37 2.82
CA SER A 388 -31.97 25.50 1.77
C SER A 388 -31.03 25.31 0.57
N ILE A 389 -30.37 26.38 0.11
CA ILE A 389 -29.41 26.30 -1.01
C ILE A 389 -28.14 25.55 -0.59
N HIS A 390 -27.66 25.78 0.64
CA HIS A 390 -26.44 25.11 1.13
C HIS A 390 -26.69 23.61 1.35
N GLU A 391 -27.82 23.25 1.95
CA GLU A 391 -28.25 21.87 2.18
C GLU A 391 -28.54 21.11 0.87
N ALA A 392 -29.22 21.75 -0.10
CA ALA A 392 -29.39 21.19 -1.43
C ALA A 392 -28.05 21.01 -2.17
N SER A 393 -27.10 21.94 -2.02
CA SER A 393 -25.77 21.84 -2.62
C SER A 393 -24.90 20.75 -1.99
N LEU A 394 -25.01 20.56 -0.66
CA LEU A 394 -24.34 19.49 0.10
C LEU A 394 -24.87 18.12 -0.33
N ASN A 395 -26.18 18.00 -0.55
CA ASN A 395 -26.83 16.79 -1.06
C ASN A 395 -26.40 16.46 -2.50
N CYS A 396 -26.22 17.46 -3.38
CA CYS A 396 -25.68 17.24 -4.73
C CYS A 396 -24.22 16.76 -4.72
N ALA A 397 -23.36 17.33 -3.88
CA ALA A 397 -21.96 16.92 -3.77
C ALA A 397 -21.83 15.50 -3.20
N ALA A 398 -22.60 15.19 -2.16
CA ALA A 398 -22.66 13.86 -1.56
C ALA A 398 -23.08 12.79 -2.58
N LEU A 399 -24.11 13.08 -3.39
CA LEU A 399 -24.56 12.17 -4.44
C LEU A 399 -23.50 11.95 -5.53
N GLN A 400 -22.78 13.02 -5.92
CA GLN A 400 -21.67 12.91 -6.87
C GLN A 400 -20.51 12.06 -6.33
N ASP A 401 -20.16 12.20 -5.05
CA ASP A 401 -19.08 11.44 -4.45
C ASP A 401 -19.46 9.96 -4.29
N ALA A 402 -20.72 9.67 -3.98
CA ALA A 402 -21.23 8.31 -4.00
C ALA A 402 -21.22 7.67 -5.41
N GLU A 403 -21.59 8.43 -6.44
CA GLU A 403 -21.50 7.96 -7.84
C GLU A 403 -20.04 7.72 -8.27
N LYS A 404 -19.11 8.60 -7.86
CA LYS A 404 -17.67 8.38 -8.10
C LYS A 404 -17.18 7.13 -7.39
N ALA A 405 -17.59 6.91 -6.13
CA ALA A 405 -17.23 5.72 -5.36
C ALA A 405 -17.73 4.45 -6.06
N LEU A 406 -18.96 4.48 -6.58
CA LEU A 406 -19.52 3.37 -7.34
C LEU A 406 -18.71 3.08 -8.61
N LYS A 407 -18.32 4.12 -9.36
CA LYS A 407 -17.47 3.99 -10.55
C LYS A 407 -16.10 3.37 -10.23
N MET A 408 -15.52 3.68 -9.06
CA MET A 408 -14.26 3.08 -8.61
C MET A 408 -14.41 1.58 -8.32
N CYS A 409 -15.48 1.17 -7.62
CA CYS A 409 -15.79 -0.24 -7.42
C CYS A 409 -16.01 -0.97 -8.75
N GLU A 410 -16.78 -0.38 -9.68
CA GLU A 410 -16.99 -0.97 -11.01
C GLU A 410 -15.70 -1.08 -11.82
N LEU A 411 -14.79 -0.10 -11.71
CA LEU A 411 -13.46 -0.15 -12.33
C LEU A 411 -12.65 -1.33 -11.79
N ALA A 412 -12.59 -1.52 -10.47
CA ALA A 412 -11.90 -2.66 -9.86
C ALA A 412 -12.44 -4.01 -10.36
N VAL A 413 -13.76 -4.15 -10.46
CA VAL A 413 -14.39 -5.37 -11.00
C VAL A 413 -14.07 -5.56 -12.49
N ASN A 414 -13.96 -4.49 -13.28
CA ASN A 414 -13.53 -4.59 -14.69
C ASN A 414 -12.07 -5.02 -14.81
N ILE A 415 -11.19 -4.51 -13.95
CA ILE A 415 -9.78 -4.93 -13.88
C ILE A 415 -9.71 -6.43 -13.60
N PHE A 416 -10.46 -6.92 -12.63
CA PHE A 416 -10.56 -8.36 -12.34
C PHE A 416 -11.07 -9.17 -13.54
N SER A 417 -12.15 -8.70 -14.18
CA SER A 417 -12.86 -9.43 -15.24
C SER A 417 -12.14 -9.46 -16.59
N SER A 418 -11.21 -8.54 -16.83
CA SER A 418 -10.59 -8.32 -18.14
C SER A 418 -9.38 -9.21 -18.46
N ARG A 419 -8.89 -10.03 -17.52
CA ARG A 419 -7.66 -10.80 -17.71
C ARG A 419 -7.92 -12.24 -18.19
N THR A 420 -7.32 -12.56 -19.32
CA THR A 420 -7.15 -13.91 -19.87
C THR A 420 -5.70 -14.33 -19.70
N THR A 421 -5.44 -15.23 -18.74
CA THR A 421 -4.21 -16.04 -18.53
C THR A 421 -2.92 -15.33 -18.06
N GLY A 422 -2.29 -15.84 -16.99
CA GLY A 422 -0.94 -15.46 -16.53
C GLY A 422 -0.87 -15.09 -15.05
N ASP A 423 -1.21 -13.85 -14.72
CA ASP A 423 -1.23 -13.33 -13.35
C ASP A 423 -2.66 -13.35 -12.78
N THR A 424 -2.98 -14.37 -11.99
CA THR A 424 -4.28 -14.50 -11.34
C THR A 424 -4.36 -13.59 -10.13
N VAL A 425 -5.15 -12.50 -10.22
CA VAL A 425 -5.58 -11.76 -9.03
C VAL A 425 -6.38 -12.72 -8.15
N PRO A 426 -6.06 -12.85 -6.85
CA PRO A 426 -6.84 -13.69 -5.95
C PRO A 426 -8.30 -13.24 -5.93
N ALA A 427 -9.25 -14.17 -6.04
CA ALA A 427 -10.67 -13.85 -5.94
C ALA A 427 -11.01 -13.18 -4.61
N ALA A 428 -10.21 -13.42 -3.57
CA ALA A 428 -10.29 -12.77 -2.26
C ALA A 428 -10.22 -11.24 -2.35
N ALA A 429 -9.49 -10.68 -3.31
CA ALA A 429 -9.36 -9.24 -3.48
C ALA A 429 -10.66 -8.57 -3.97
N LEU A 430 -11.62 -9.34 -4.51
CA LEU A 430 -12.94 -8.83 -4.90
C LEU A 430 -13.86 -8.59 -3.71
N GLU A 431 -13.74 -9.38 -2.66
CA GLU A 431 -14.67 -9.32 -1.53
C GLU A 431 -14.77 -7.91 -0.89
N PRO A 432 -13.65 -7.23 -0.53
CA PRO A 432 -13.73 -5.90 0.03
C PRO A 432 -14.30 -4.87 -0.96
N VAL A 433 -14.02 -5.03 -2.27
CA VAL A 433 -14.59 -4.18 -3.32
C VAL A 433 -16.11 -4.30 -3.39
N MET A 434 -16.62 -5.54 -3.39
CA MET A 434 -18.05 -5.80 -3.48
C MET A 434 -18.79 -5.41 -2.19
N THR A 435 -18.13 -5.54 -1.04
CA THR A 435 -18.64 -5.05 0.24
C THR A 435 -18.88 -3.53 0.18
N THR A 436 -17.87 -2.77 -0.22
CA THR A 436 -17.98 -1.32 -0.40
C THR A 436 -19.05 -0.95 -1.44
N TRP A 437 -19.14 -1.69 -2.55
CA TRP A 437 -20.14 -1.46 -3.60
C TRP A 437 -21.59 -1.63 -3.09
N VAL A 438 -21.86 -2.69 -2.33
CA VAL A 438 -23.19 -2.95 -1.75
C VAL A 438 -23.54 -1.87 -0.71
N GLU A 439 -22.58 -1.44 0.10
CA GLU A 439 -22.75 -0.33 1.05
C GLU A 439 -23.13 0.97 0.35
N ILE A 440 -22.42 1.36 -0.72
CA ILE A 440 -22.73 2.55 -1.53
C ILE A 440 -24.13 2.48 -2.12
N LYS A 441 -24.49 1.33 -2.74
CA LYS A 441 -25.82 1.14 -3.34
C LYS A 441 -26.94 1.32 -2.32
N ARG A 442 -26.75 0.81 -1.11
CA ARG A 442 -27.69 0.98 0.01
C ARG A 442 -27.79 2.43 0.45
N LEU A 443 -26.66 3.12 0.63
CA LEU A 443 -26.63 4.55 1.00
C LEU A 443 -27.38 5.41 -0.02
N LEU A 444 -27.32 5.04 -1.31
CA LEU A 444 -28.02 5.74 -2.37
C LEU A 444 -29.48 5.28 -2.59
N HIS A 445 -29.98 4.34 -1.78
CA HIS A 445 -31.28 3.70 -1.98
C HIS A 445 -31.49 3.16 -3.42
N GLN A 446 -30.41 2.82 -4.11
CA GLN A 446 -30.49 2.28 -5.47
C GLN A 446 -30.79 0.77 -5.40
N PRO A 447 -31.73 0.25 -6.21
CA PRO A 447 -31.96 -1.17 -6.27
C PRO A 447 -30.68 -1.86 -6.77
N ILE A 448 -30.28 -2.91 -6.07
CA ILE A 448 -29.24 -3.80 -6.55
C ILE A 448 -29.91 -4.75 -7.55
N ASP A 449 -29.61 -4.56 -8.82
CA ASP A 449 -30.07 -5.46 -9.87
C ASP A 449 -29.54 -6.88 -9.60
N SER A 450 -30.46 -7.79 -9.26
CA SER A 450 -30.16 -9.21 -8.97
C SER A 450 -29.52 -9.93 -10.16
N HIS A 451 -29.63 -9.36 -11.36
CA HIS A 451 -29.05 -9.89 -12.58
C HIS A 451 -27.71 -9.27 -12.95
N MET A 452 -27.26 -8.22 -12.23
CA MET A 452 -25.98 -7.54 -12.45
C MET A 452 -25.72 -7.30 -13.94
N ASP A 453 -26.70 -6.73 -14.66
CA ASP A 453 -26.65 -6.63 -16.13
C ASP A 453 -25.50 -5.73 -16.63
N TRP A 454 -24.99 -4.84 -15.78
CA TRP A 454 -23.77 -4.08 -16.04
C TRP A 454 -22.53 -4.98 -16.10
N LEU A 455 -22.46 -6.02 -15.26
CA LEU A 455 -21.34 -6.95 -15.19
C LEU A 455 -21.42 -7.98 -16.33
N LYS A 456 -22.62 -8.48 -16.66
CA LYS A 456 -22.84 -9.35 -17.83
C LYS A 456 -22.35 -8.73 -19.15
N ARG A 457 -22.49 -7.42 -19.31
CA ARG A 457 -22.03 -6.70 -20.49
C ARG A 457 -20.49 -6.64 -20.59
N LYS A 458 -19.78 -6.72 -19.47
CA LYS A 458 -18.33 -6.49 -19.39
C LYS A 458 -17.51 -7.75 -19.12
N CYS A 459 -18.03 -8.69 -18.34
CA CYS A 459 -17.36 -9.92 -17.99
C CYS A 459 -17.78 -11.04 -18.94
N LYS A 460 -16.81 -11.62 -19.67
CA LYS A 460 -17.04 -12.75 -20.58
C LYS A 460 -16.96 -14.11 -19.89
N ASN A 461 -16.45 -14.15 -18.65
CA ASN A 461 -16.32 -15.39 -17.90
C ASN A 461 -17.59 -15.64 -17.06
N PRO A 462 -18.40 -16.66 -17.39
CA PRO A 462 -19.62 -16.95 -16.65
C PRO A 462 -19.36 -17.34 -15.19
N ASP A 463 -18.22 -17.98 -14.90
CA ASP A 463 -17.88 -18.43 -13.54
C ASP A 463 -17.60 -17.23 -12.63
N VAL A 464 -16.93 -16.19 -13.14
CA VAL A 464 -16.68 -14.93 -12.42
C VAL A 464 -17.98 -14.18 -12.16
N LEU A 465 -18.89 -14.16 -13.14
CA LEU A 465 -20.20 -13.53 -12.98
C LEU A 465 -21.01 -14.17 -11.85
N VAL A 466 -21.08 -15.51 -11.83
CA VAL A 466 -21.81 -16.26 -10.80
C VAL A 466 -21.16 -16.05 -9.43
N MET A 467 -19.83 -16.09 -9.34
CA MET A 467 -19.11 -15.82 -8.08
C MET A 467 -19.44 -14.43 -7.51
N VAL A 468 -19.37 -13.38 -8.34
CA VAL A 468 -19.68 -12.01 -7.90
C VAL A 468 -21.15 -11.90 -7.48
N GLN A 469 -22.07 -12.55 -8.20
CA GLN A 469 -23.49 -12.57 -7.83
C GLN A 469 -23.71 -13.23 -6.47
N VAL A 470 -23.06 -14.37 -6.20
CA VAL A 470 -23.12 -15.05 -4.90
C VAL A 470 -22.59 -14.16 -3.78
N LEU A 471 -21.45 -13.50 -3.99
CA LEU A 471 -20.86 -12.58 -3.00
C LEU A 471 -21.80 -11.41 -2.67
N VAL A 472 -22.40 -10.78 -3.69
CA VAL A 472 -23.32 -9.65 -3.51
C VAL A 472 -24.59 -10.06 -2.76
N GLU A 473 -25.23 -11.15 -3.18
CA GLU A 473 -26.47 -11.62 -2.56
C GLU A 473 -26.24 -12.04 -1.09
N MET A 474 -25.09 -12.66 -0.80
CA MET A 474 -24.67 -13.02 0.55
C MET A 474 -24.50 -11.77 1.44
N LEU A 475 -23.85 -10.73 0.92
CA LEU A 475 -23.64 -9.45 1.63
C LEU A 475 -24.97 -8.72 1.89
N GLN A 476 -25.91 -8.75 0.94
CA GLN A 476 -27.24 -8.20 1.16
C GLN A 476 -28.01 -8.93 2.25
N SER A 477 -27.93 -10.27 2.24
CA SER A 477 -28.64 -11.13 3.19
C SER A 477 -28.10 -11.00 4.61
N SER A 478 -26.81 -10.70 4.80
CA SER A 478 -26.20 -10.52 6.13
C SER A 478 -26.49 -9.15 6.75
N MET A 479 -26.68 -8.11 5.94
CA MET A 479 -26.79 -6.71 6.38
C MET A 479 -28.23 -6.25 6.72
N ASN A 480 -29.26 -7.06 6.46
CA ASN A 480 -30.66 -6.74 6.74
C ASN A 480 -31.34 -7.76 7.69
N PRO A 481 -31.11 -7.68 9.01
CA PRO A 481 -31.66 -8.64 9.97
C PRO A 481 -33.19 -8.57 10.11
N LYS A 482 -33.81 -7.42 9.79
CA LYS A 482 -35.26 -7.20 9.95
C LYS A 482 -36.15 -7.98 8.95
N HIS A 483 -35.57 -8.59 7.92
CA HIS A 483 -36.31 -9.34 6.88
C HIS A 483 -35.99 -10.84 6.87
N LEU A 484 -35.28 -11.34 7.88
CA LEU A 484 -34.71 -12.69 7.87
C LEU A 484 -35.77 -13.81 7.87
N GLU A 485 -36.96 -13.58 8.46
CA GLU A 485 -38.08 -14.52 8.44
C GLU A 485 -38.66 -14.75 7.03
N SER A 486 -38.54 -13.76 6.14
CA SER A 486 -38.94 -13.87 4.72
C SER A 486 -37.81 -14.33 3.79
N ALA A 487 -36.60 -14.57 4.32
CA ALA A 487 -35.39 -14.79 3.54
C ALA A 487 -35.11 -16.26 3.19
N GLY A 488 -35.83 -17.23 3.77
CA GLY A 488 -35.58 -18.67 3.57
C GLY A 488 -35.47 -19.11 2.09
N PRO A 489 -36.46 -18.81 1.23
CA PRO A 489 -36.40 -19.15 -0.20
C PRO A 489 -35.25 -18.47 -0.97
N ARG A 490 -34.77 -17.31 -0.51
CA ARG A 490 -33.64 -16.61 -1.12
C ARG A 490 -32.31 -17.25 -0.74
N VAL A 491 -32.15 -17.60 0.54
CA VAL A 491 -30.95 -18.29 1.04
C VAL A 491 -30.81 -19.68 0.40
N SER A 492 -31.91 -20.42 0.22
CA SER A 492 -31.88 -21.72 -0.47
C SER A 492 -31.52 -21.60 -1.96
N ALA A 493 -32.06 -20.59 -2.66
CA ALA A 493 -31.66 -20.28 -4.03
C ALA A 493 -30.17 -19.91 -4.12
N LEU A 494 -29.65 -19.14 -3.15
CA LEU A 494 -28.25 -18.74 -3.08
C LEU A 494 -27.31 -19.93 -2.86
N VAL A 495 -27.67 -20.86 -1.96
CA VAL A 495 -26.90 -22.10 -1.73
C VAL A 495 -26.84 -22.95 -3.00
N ARG A 496 -27.93 -23.00 -3.78
CA ARG A 496 -27.96 -23.68 -5.08
C ARG A 496 -27.04 -22.99 -6.09
N THR A 497 -27.13 -21.67 -6.23
CA THR A 497 -26.26 -20.90 -7.14
C THR A 497 -24.78 -21.03 -6.77
N ALA A 498 -24.43 -20.98 -5.48
CA ALA A 498 -23.07 -21.21 -4.99
C ALA A 498 -22.56 -22.64 -5.30
N SER A 499 -23.47 -23.61 -5.34
CA SER A 499 -23.16 -25.01 -5.68
C SER A 499 -22.92 -25.22 -7.17
N GLU A 500 -23.55 -24.42 -8.02
CA GLU A 500 -23.40 -24.44 -9.48
C GLU A 500 -22.16 -23.66 -9.94
N CYS A 501 -21.57 -22.84 -9.07
CA CYS A 501 -20.40 -22.01 -9.34
C CYS A 501 -19.10 -22.85 -9.42
N ARG A 502 -18.25 -22.55 -10.41
CA ARG A 502 -16.89 -23.11 -10.50
C ARG A 502 -15.91 -22.15 -9.85
N TRP A 503 -15.55 -22.43 -8.60
CA TRP A 503 -14.66 -21.58 -7.82
C TRP A 503 -13.22 -21.70 -8.31
N SER A 504 -12.56 -20.55 -8.49
CA SER A 504 -11.15 -20.47 -8.87
C SER A 504 -10.19 -20.49 -7.67
N ASP A 505 -10.68 -20.17 -6.47
CA ASP A 505 -9.92 -20.07 -5.23
C ASP A 505 -10.63 -20.82 -4.10
N ALA A 506 -9.98 -21.87 -3.57
CA ALA A 506 -10.52 -22.72 -2.53
C ALA A 506 -10.72 -22.00 -1.18
N VAL A 507 -9.94 -20.95 -0.90
CA VAL A 507 -10.08 -20.17 0.34
C VAL A 507 -11.33 -19.29 0.26
N VAL A 508 -11.58 -18.68 -0.90
CA VAL A 508 -12.79 -17.89 -1.14
C VAL A 508 -14.03 -18.78 -1.14
N GLU A 509 -13.95 -19.95 -1.77
CA GLU A 509 -15.04 -20.93 -1.72
C GLU A 509 -15.36 -21.34 -0.28
N LEU A 510 -14.34 -21.67 0.51
CA LEU A 510 -14.48 -22.01 1.93
C LEU A 510 -15.18 -20.88 2.70
N GLN A 511 -14.74 -19.63 2.50
CA GLN A 511 -15.31 -18.47 3.16
C GLN A 511 -16.80 -18.29 2.84
N VAL A 512 -17.19 -18.48 1.57
CA VAL A 512 -18.58 -18.40 1.12
C VAL A 512 -19.42 -19.50 1.79
N TRP A 513 -18.95 -20.75 1.81
CA TRP A 513 -19.66 -21.84 2.48
C TRP A 513 -19.84 -21.60 3.98
N CYS A 514 -18.82 -21.08 4.67
CA CYS A 514 -18.91 -20.75 6.09
C CYS A 514 -19.93 -19.65 6.37
N ARG A 515 -19.98 -18.60 5.54
CA ARG A 515 -20.96 -17.51 5.68
C ARG A 515 -22.38 -17.95 5.35
N LEU A 516 -22.56 -18.77 4.31
CA LEU A 516 -23.85 -19.37 3.99
C LEU A 516 -24.34 -20.27 5.13
N ALA A 517 -23.46 -21.07 5.73
CA ALA A 517 -23.80 -21.86 6.91
C ALA A 517 -24.26 -20.97 8.08
N ALA A 518 -23.58 -19.86 8.35
CA ALA A 518 -23.98 -18.92 9.40
C ALA A 518 -25.34 -18.26 9.10
N LEU A 519 -25.63 -17.90 7.84
CA LEU A 519 -26.93 -17.37 7.44
C LEU A 519 -28.05 -18.41 7.60
N CYS A 520 -27.82 -19.64 7.13
CA CYS A 520 -28.76 -20.76 7.27
C CYS A 520 -29.06 -21.07 8.75
N TYR A 521 -28.04 -20.98 9.60
CA TYR A 521 -28.20 -21.20 11.04
C TYR A 521 -29.08 -20.12 11.68
N LYS A 522 -28.96 -18.86 11.25
CA LYS A 522 -29.81 -17.77 11.76
C LYS A 522 -31.30 -17.91 11.38
N ILE A 523 -31.61 -18.53 10.23
CA ILE A 523 -32.99 -18.85 9.82
C ILE A 523 -33.48 -20.22 10.31
N ALA A 524 -32.69 -20.91 11.13
CA ALA A 524 -32.97 -22.25 11.65
C ALA A 524 -33.22 -23.33 10.58
N ASP A 525 -32.65 -23.18 9.37
CA ASP A 525 -32.67 -24.24 8.36
C ASP A 525 -31.43 -25.15 8.54
N HIS A 526 -31.55 -26.08 9.47
CA HIS A 526 -30.46 -27.00 9.81
C HIS A 526 -30.05 -27.91 8.64
N SER A 527 -30.97 -28.23 7.73
CA SER A 527 -30.66 -29.04 6.55
C SER A 527 -29.63 -28.35 5.63
N LEU A 528 -29.82 -27.04 5.39
CA LEU A 528 -28.90 -26.24 4.60
C LEU A 528 -27.59 -25.95 5.35
N VAL A 529 -27.62 -25.79 6.68
CA VAL A 529 -26.39 -25.68 7.48
C VAL A 529 -25.54 -26.93 7.30
N LEU A 530 -26.13 -28.13 7.38
CA LEU A 530 -25.40 -29.38 7.19
C LEU A 530 -24.82 -29.49 5.77
N CYS A 531 -25.55 -29.06 4.74
CA CYS A 531 -25.05 -29.02 3.38
C CYS A 531 -23.84 -28.08 3.22
N CYS A 532 -23.98 -26.83 3.67
CA CYS A 532 -22.93 -25.81 3.53
C CYS A 532 -21.67 -26.17 4.33
N THR A 533 -21.83 -26.61 5.57
CA THR A 533 -20.69 -26.99 6.44
C THR A 533 -19.97 -28.23 5.93
N GLN A 534 -20.67 -29.17 5.29
CA GLN A 534 -20.03 -30.34 4.67
C GLN A 534 -19.10 -29.91 3.53
N LYS A 535 -19.57 -29.01 2.65
CA LYS A 535 -18.77 -28.48 1.56
C LYS A 535 -17.57 -27.68 2.07
N ALA A 536 -17.77 -26.83 3.08
CA ALA A 536 -16.69 -26.09 3.73
C ALA A 536 -15.58 -27.02 4.25
N LEU A 537 -15.94 -28.05 5.01
CA LEU A 537 -14.95 -28.96 5.60
C LEU A 537 -14.20 -29.80 4.55
N GLN A 538 -14.80 -30.10 3.41
CA GLN A 538 -14.13 -30.80 2.31
C GLN A 538 -13.02 -29.97 1.63
N LEU A 539 -13.02 -28.64 1.83
CA LEU A 539 -12.06 -27.72 1.23
C LEU A 539 -10.77 -27.53 2.06
N GLU A 540 -10.67 -28.12 3.26
CA GLU A 540 -9.51 -27.95 4.16
C GLU A 540 -8.17 -28.09 3.43
N GLU A 541 -7.95 -29.22 2.76
CA GLU A 541 -6.67 -29.47 2.08
C GLU A 541 -6.43 -28.53 0.89
N ALA A 542 -7.48 -28.22 0.12
CA ALA A 542 -7.38 -27.38 -1.06
C ALA A 542 -7.04 -25.94 -0.68
N ALA A 543 -7.69 -25.42 0.38
CA ALA A 543 -7.44 -24.10 0.92
C ALA A 543 -6.02 -23.98 1.51
N LEU A 544 -5.53 -24.99 2.25
CA LEU A 544 -4.16 -24.97 2.77
C LEU A 544 -3.10 -25.07 1.66
N LYS A 545 -3.39 -25.80 0.57
CA LYS A 545 -2.49 -25.89 -0.59
C LYS A 545 -2.43 -24.56 -1.36
N SER A 546 -3.55 -23.86 -1.54
CA SER A 546 -3.58 -22.60 -2.30
C SER A 546 -2.82 -21.45 -1.62
N LEU A 547 -2.71 -21.45 -0.29
CA LEU A 547 -1.87 -20.50 0.46
C LEU A 547 -0.38 -20.64 0.12
N ASN A 548 0.10 -21.83 -0.25
CA ASN A 548 1.51 -22.03 -0.56
C ASN A 548 1.90 -21.63 -1.99
N THR A 549 0.92 -21.53 -2.90
CA THR A 549 1.16 -21.32 -4.34
C THR A 549 0.86 -19.90 -4.82
N THR A 550 0.15 -19.08 -4.04
CA THR A 550 -0.35 -17.77 -4.51
C THR A 550 0.49 -16.63 -3.92
N PRO A 551 1.26 -15.87 -4.73
CA PRO A 551 1.93 -14.66 -4.24
C PRO A 551 0.87 -13.60 -3.91
N CYS A 552 1.02 -12.94 -2.75
CA CYS A 552 0.06 -12.02 -2.10
C CYS A 552 -1.02 -12.73 -1.27
N LEU A 553 -0.65 -13.13 -0.04
CA LEU A 553 -1.54 -13.71 0.97
C LEU A 553 -2.48 -12.64 1.54
N LEU A 554 -3.76 -12.69 1.17
CA LEU A 554 -4.83 -11.97 1.89
C LEU A 554 -5.29 -12.75 3.13
N PHE A 555 -5.04 -14.06 3.16
CA PHE A 555 -5.36 -14.95 4.27
C PHE A 555 -4.11 -15.67 4.74
N ASP A 556 -4.01 -15.89 6.05
CA ASP A 556 -2.99 -16.74 6.64
C ASP A 556 -3.57 -18.14 6.98
N PRO A 557 -2.71 -19.13 7.30
CA PRO A 557 -3.20 -20.45 7.71
C PRO A 557 -4.08 -20.41 8.97
N ALA A 558 -3.94 -19.39 9.82
CA ALA A 558 -4.76 -19.24 11.02
C ALA A 558 -6.22 -18.94 10.65
N ALA A 559 -6.46 -17.99 9.76
CA ALA A 559 -7.80 -17.60 9.29
C ALA A 559 -8.55 -18.79 8.65
N VAL A 560 -7.87 -19.64 7.87
CA VAL A 560 -8.47 -20.86 7.31
C VAL A 560 -8.94 -21.81 8.42
N ASN A 561 -8.10 -22.02 9.43
CA ASN A 561 -8.46 -22.88 10.56
C ASN A 561 -9.59 -22.28 11.44
N GLU A 562 -9.67 -20.95 11.58
CA GLU A 562 -10.80 -20.29 12.26
C GLU A 562 -12.13 -20.52 11.52
N MET A 563 -12.11 -20.40 10.18
CA MET A 563 -13.28 -20.70 9.35
C MET A 563 -13.72 -22.16 9.49
N LEU A 564 -12.78 -23.11 9.45
CA LEU A 564 -13.07 -24.54 9.65
C LEU A 564 -13.59 -24.84 11.05
N SER A 565 -13.06 -24.18 12.08
CA SER A 565 -13.55 -24.29 13.46
C SER A 565 -15.01 -23.84 13.58
N THR A 566 -15.34 -22.71 12.96
CA THR A 566 -16.71 -22.17 12.93
C THR A 566 -17.65 -23.11 12.17
N ALA A 567 -17.24 -23.62 11.01
CA ALA A 567 -18.04 -24.57 10.23
C ALA A 567 -18.31 -25.88 10.98
N ALA A 568 -17.28 -26.45 11.63
CA ALA A 568 -17.43 -27.64 12.45
C ALA A 568 -18.37 -27.38 13.64
N SER A 569 -18.25 -26.23 14.31
CA SER A 569 -19.14 -25.86 15.41
C SER A 569 -20.61 -25.76 14.97
N LEU A 570 -20.90 -25.04 13.88
CA LEU A 570 -22.26 -24.91 13.33
C LEU A 570 -22.84 -26.25 12.87
N ARG A 571 -22.00 -27.11 12.27
CA ARG A 571 -22.40 -28.46 11.86
C ARG A 571 -22.79 -29.30 13.06
N GLY A 572 -21.94 -29.32 14.09
CA GLY A 572 -22.18 -30.08 15.32
C GLY A 572 -23.47 -29.63 16.01
N LEU A 573 -23.68 -28.31 16.17
CA LEU A 573 -24.90 -27.76 16.76
C LEU A 573 -26.16 -28.14 15.96
N SER A 574 -26.10 -28.09 14.63
CA SER A 574 -27.24 -28.47 13.78
C SER A 574 -27.52 -29.97 13.82
N LEU A 575 -26.50 -30.82 13.89
CA LEU A 575 -26.66 -32.27 14.09
C LEU A 575 -27.30 -32.59 15.44
N VAL A 576 -26.96 -31.85 16.50
CA VAL A 576 -27.63 -32.00 17.81
C VAL A 576 -29.12 -31.69 17.68
N CYS A 577 -29.49 -30.61 16.99
CA CYS A 577 -30.89 -30.23 16.78
C CYS A 577 -31.66 -31.27 15.96
N GLU A 578 -31.07 -31.77 14.87
CA GLU A 578 -31.68 -32.77 13.98
C GLU A 578 -31.71 -34.19 14.57
N SER A 579 -30.88 -34.47 15.59
CA SER A 579 -30.73 -35.83 16.14
C SER A 579 -32.04 -36.46 16.59
N SER A 580 -33.03 -35.67 17.02
CA SER A 580 -34.38 -36.14 17.36
C SER A 580 -34.41 -37.36 18.31
N GLY A 581 -33.37 -37.54 19.12
CA GLY A 581 -33.21 -38.70 20.02
C GLY A 581 -32.41 -39.89 19.45
N ASP A 582 -31.88 -39.82 18.22
CA ASP A 582 -30.98 -40.81 17.65
C ASP A 582 -29.57 -40.71 18.29
N PRO A 583 -29.14 -41.73 19.06
CA PRO A 583 -27.84 -41.72 19.73
C PRO A 583 -26.65 -41.71 18.76
N SER A 584 -26.82 -42.21 17.54
CA SER A 584 -25.74 -42.28 16.55
C SER A 584 -25.42 -40.90 15.97
N ILE A 585 -26.46 -40.15 15.55
CA ILE A 585 -26.36 -38.78 15.05
C ILE A 585 -25.83 -37.86 16.15
N TYR A 586 -26.29 -38.05 17.39
CA TYR A 586 -25.82 -37.26 18.52
C TYR A 586 -24.33 -37.49 18.82
N ARG A 587 -23.86 -38.74 18.77
CA ARG A 587 -22.43 -39.05 18.93
C ARG A 587 -21.59 -38.47 17.79
N GLU A 588 -22.09 -38.52 16.57
CA GLU A 588 -21.46 -37.88 15.42
C GLU A 588 -21.34 -36.36 15.65
N ALA A 589 -22.40 -35.72 16.14
CA ALA A 589 -22.41 -34.30 16.46
C ALA A 589 -21.31 -33.93 17.47
N LEU A 590 -21.13 -34.72 18.54
CA LEU A 590 -20.07 -34.50 19.53
C LEU A 590 -18.66 -34.65 18.94
N LYS A 591 -18.43 -35.62 18.04
CA LYS A 591 -17.15 -35.75 17.35
C LYS A 591 -16.84 -34.53 16.48
N VAL A 592 -17.85 -34.02 15.78
CA VAL A 592 -17.71 -32.82 14.93
C VAL A 592 -17.47 -31.56 15.79
N LEU A 593 -18.12 -31.42 16.95
CA LEU A 593 -17.82 -30.33 17.88
C LEU A 593 -16.38 -30.42 18.40
N ARG A 594 -15.87 -31.63 18.68
CA ARG A 594 -14.46 -31.85 19.08
C ARG A 594 -13.48 -31.46 17.96
N SER A 595 -13.78 -31.74 16.69
CA SER A 595 -12.90 -31.30 15.59
C SER A 595 -12.87 -29.78 15.46
N GLY A 596 -13.98 -29.09 15.78
CA GLY A 596 -14.02 -27.62 15.88
C GLY A 596 -12.99 -27.05 16.86
N VAL A 597 -12.81 -27.70 18.02
CA VAL A 597 -11.77 -27.33 19.00
C VAL A 597 -10.37 -27.55 18.43
N SER A 598 -10.14 -28.67 17.72
CA SER A 598 -8.84 -28.94 17.10
C SER A 598 -8.47 -27.91 16.02
N PHE A 599 -9.44 -27.47 15.22
CA PHE A 599 -9.22 -26.39 14.26
C PHE A 599 -8.88 -25.06 14.93
N ALA A 600 -9.61 -24.70 16.00
CA ALA A 600 -9.29 -23.49 16.76
C ALA A 600 -7.90 -23.55 17.42
N GLU A 601 -7.49 -24.74 17.87
CA GLU A 601 -6.13 -24.96 18.37
C GLU A 601 -5.07 -24.74 17.28
N LYS A 602 -5.27 -25.30 16.08
CA LYS A 602 -4.38 -25.09 14.92
C LYS A 602 -4.29 -23.61 14.52
N ALA A 603 -5.40 -22.86 14.66
CA ALA A 603 -5.42 -21.42 14.42
C ALA A 603 -4.64 -20.61 15.47
N GLY A 604 -4.40 -21.15 16.66
CA GLY A 604 -3.81 -20.42 17.77
C GLY A 604 -4.74 -19.37 18.38
N ASN A 605 -6.04 -19.40 18.07
CA ASN A 605 -7.03 -18.43 18.53
C ASN A 605 -7.76 -18.94 19.78
N LEU A 606 -7.51 -18.28 20.92
CA LEU A 606 -8.07 -18.66 22.22
C LEU A 606 -9.59 -18.49 22.26
N ASP A 607 -10.13 -17.38 21.75
CA ASP A 607 -11.56 -17.08 21.80
C ASP A 607 -12.38 -18.11 21.00
N SER A 608 -11.90 -18.46 19.81
CA SER A 608 -12.47 -19.53 18.99
C SER A 608 -12.40 -20.89 19.70
N CYS A 609 -11.29 -21.19 20.38
CA CYS A 609 -11.09 -22.45 21.09
C CYS A 609 -12.04 -22.56 22.30
N VAL A 610 -12.17 -21.48 23.09
CA VAL A 610 -13.10 -21.38 24.22
C VAL A 610 -14.55 -21.51 23.74
N THR A 611 -14.90 -20.84 22.64
CA THR A 611 -16.25 -20.89 22.06
C THR A 611 -16.62 -22.30 21.60
N ALA A 612 -15.74 -22.95 20.83
CA ALA A 612 -15.95 -24.33 20.37
C ALA A 612 -16.01 -25.34 21.54
N ALA A 613 -15.16 -25.17 22.55
CA ALA A 613 -15.19 -25.98 23.78
C ALA A 613 -16.50 -25.79 24.55
N GLY A 614 -17.01 -24.56 24.62
CA GLY A 614 -18.30 -24.22 25.21
C GLY A 614 -19.46 -24.90 24.49
N HIS A 615 -19.46 -24.89 23.15
CA HIS A 615 -20.45 -25.63 22.36
C HIS A 615 -20.43 -27.13 22.65
N PHE A 616 -19.24 -27.74 22.67
CA PHE A 616 -19.09 -29.15 23.04
C PHE A 616 -19.64 -29.45 24.44
N TRP A 617 -19.25 -28.64 25.44
CA TRP A 617 -19.69 -28.83 26.82
C TRP A 617 -21.20 -28.74 26.98
N ASN A 618 -21.81 -27.72 26.38
CA ASN A 618 -23.25 -27.50 26.42
C ASN A 618 -24.01 -28.66 25.75
N SER A 619 -23.45 -29.21 24.67
CA SER A 619 -24.00 -30.40 24.02
C SER A 619 -23.75 -31.69 24.80
N CYS A 620 -22.72 -31.81 25.64
CA CYS A 620 -22.49 -33.02 26.44
C CYS A 620 -23.24 -33.04 27.79
N LEU A 621 -23.71 -31.88 28.27
CA LEU A 621 -24.35 -31.75 29.58
C LEU A 621 -25.50 -32.76 29.83
N PRO A 622 -26.39 -33.06 28.85
CA PRO A 622 -27.45 -34.05 29.05
C PRO A 622 -26.93 -35.46 29.35
N LEU A 623 -25.79 -35.85 28.75
CA LEU A 623 -25.18 -37.18 28.88
C LEU A 623 -24.45 -37.37 30.22
N ALA A 624 -24.06 -36.27 30.89
CA ALA A 624 -23.33 -36.33 32.16
C ALA A 624 -24.12 -37.00 33.30
N LYS A 625 -25.44 -37.13 33.14
CA LYS A 625 -26.34 -37.78 34.10
C LYS A 625 -26.20 -39.32 34.10
N ASN A 626 -25.70 -39.91 33.01
CA ASN A 626 -25.53 -41.35 32.86
C ASN A 626 -24.06 -41.76 33.14
N PRO A 627 -23.77 -42.71 34.07
CA PRO A 627 -22.40 -43.11 34.41
C PRO A 627 -21.60 -43.67 33.23
N GLU A 628 -22.25 -44.48 32.38
CA GLU A 628 -21.65 -45.13 31.23
C GLU A 628 -21.26 -44.11 30.14
N GLU A 629 -22.13 -43.12 29.90
CA GLU A 629 -21.87 -42.04 28.94
C GLU A 629 -20.81 -41.07 29.47
N ARG A 630 -20.82 -40.77 30.77
CA ARG A 630 -19.78 -39.96 31.42
C ARG A 630 -18.38 -40.56 31.22
N ARG A 631 -18.24 -41.89 31.26
CA ARG A 631 -16.96 -42.56 31.02
C ARG A 631 -16.47 -42.32 29.59
N GLN A 632 -17.37 -42.27 28.62
CA GLN A 632 -17.03 -42.02 27.21
C GLN A 632 -16.65 -40.56 26.93
N LEU A 633 -17.07 -39.61 27.77
CA LEU A 633 -16.73 -38.18 27.65
C LEU A 633 -15.32 -37.83 28.14
N LYS A 634 -14.67 -38.71 28.91
CA LYS A 634 -13.38 -38.43 29.54
C LYS A 634 -12.29 -38.06 28.53
N GLU A 635 -12.05 -38.91 27.53
CA GLU A 635 -10.99 -38.69 26.54
C GLU A 635 -11.24 -37.43 25.68
N PRO A 636 -12.45 -37.17 25.16
CA PRO A 636 -12.77 -35.90 24.50
C PRO A 636 -12.49 -34.66 25.37
N LEU A 637 -12.89 -34.68 26.65
CA LEU A 637 -12.71 -33.54 27.56
C LEU A 637 -11.24 -33.29 27.90
N GLU A 638 -10.45 -34.36 28.13
CA GLU A 638 -9.00 -34.25 28.32
C GLU A 638 -8.31 -33.63 27.08
N GLY A 639 -8.74 -34.03 25.89
CA GLY A 639 -8.27 -33.43 24.63
C GLY A 639 -8.57 -31.93 24.53
N ILE A 640 -9.80 -31.53 24.85
CA ILE A 640 -10.22 -30.11 24.83
C ILE A 640 -9.44 -29.28 25.85
N LEU A 641 -9.25 -29.79 27.07
CA LEU A 641 -8.47 -29.10 28.10
C LEU A 641 -6.99 -28.94 27.68
N THR A 642 -6.44 -29.94 27.00
CA THR A 642 -5.07 -29.88 26.46
C THR A 642 -4.95 -28.80 25.37
N ALA A 643 -5.91 -28.76 24.44
CA ALA A 643 -5.96 -27.76 23.39
C ALA A 643 -6.07 -26.32 23.94
N LEU A 644 -6.91 -26.11 24.96
CA LEU A 644 -7.04 -24.83 25.67
C LEU A 644 -5.73 -24.43 26.38
N ALA A 645 -5.07 -25.37 27.03
CA ALA A 645 -3.79 -25.11 27.69
C ALA A 645 -2.68 -24.74 26.69
N HIS A 646 -2.66 -25.40 25.52
CA HIS A 646 -1.71 -25.14 24.46
C HIS A 646 -1.90 -23.74 23.83
N THR A 647 -3.14 -23.40 23.46
CA THR A 647 -3.48 -22.07 22.91
C THR A 647 -3.21 -20.93 23.90
N THR A 648 -3.50 -21.13 25.20
CA THR A 648 -3.22 -20.13 26.25
C THR A 648 -1.72 -19.82 26.37
N ARG A 649 -0.86 -20.85 26.27
CA ARG A 649 0.60 -20.66 26.29
C ARG A 649 1.10 -19.90 25.07
N HIS A 650 0.52 -20.18 23.90
CA HIS A 650 0.87 -19.52 22.65
C HIS A 650 0.45 -18.04 22.64
N GLY A 651 -0.76 -17.72 23.14
CA GLY A 651 -1.24 -16.34 23.29
C GLY A 651 -0.37 -15.50 24.24
N ASN A 652 0.11 -16.09 25.33
CA ASN A 652 1.04 -15.42 26.26
C ASN A 652 2.43 -15.16 25.65
N MET A 653 2.91 -16.02 24.73
CA MET A 653 4.16 -15.77 23.99
C MET A 653 3.97 -14.69 22.92
N GLN A 654 2.87 -14.70 22.17
CA GLN A 654 2.59 -13.67 21.16
C GLN A 654 2.40 -12.29 21.79
N ASN A 655 1.74 -12.17 22.95
CA ASN A 655 1.63 -10.89 23.68
C ASN A 655 2.99 -10.39 24.20
N LYS A 656 3.90 -11.29 24.60
CA LYS A 656 5.29 -10.93 24.94
C LYS A 656 6.10 -10.46 23.74
N VAL A 657 5.88 -11.07 22.56
CA VAL A 657 6.52 -10.66 21.31
C VAL A 657 5.94 -9.34 20.82
N ARG A 658 4.62 -9.10 20.88
CA ARG A 658 3.99 -7.82 20.54
C ARG A 658 4.46 -6.65 21.43
N GLY A 659 4.75 -6.93 22.70
CA GLY A 659 5.41 -5.98 23.61
C GLY A 659 6.92 -5.80 23.38
N SER A 660 7.53 -6.56 22.46
CA SER A 660 8.99 -6.62 22.23
C SER A 660 9.40 -6.55 20.75
N VAL A 661 8.50 -6.22 19.81
CA VAL A 661 8.89 -6.04 18.39
C VAL A 661 9.60 -4.71 18.23
N ALA A 662 10.94 -4.77 18.24
CA ALA A 662 11.81 -3.73 17.70
C ALA A 662 11.52 -3.53 16.19
N PRO A 663 11.56 -2.30 15.66
CA PRO A 663 11.26 -1.99 14.28
C PRO A 663 12.44 -2.43 13.40
N GLY A 664 12.29 -3.54 12.68
CA GLY A 664 13.39 -4.11 11.91
C GLY A 664 13.00 -5.14 10.86
N ALA A 665 11.84 -4.99 10.22
CA ALA A 665 11.50 -5.77 9.03
C ALA A 665 11.72 -4.90 7.79
N LYS A 666 12.88 -5.05 7.15
CA LYS A 666 13.21 -4.45 5.85
C LYS A 666 12.26 -4.98 4.77
N PRO A 667 11.78 -4.14 3.83
CA PRO A 667 11.21 -4.66 2.59
C PRO A 667 12.34 -5.28 1.75
N ASN A 668 12.33 -6.60 1.62
CA ASN A 668 13.18 -7.33 0.68
C ASN A 668 12.70 -7.07 -0.76
N GLY A 669 13.06 -5.90 -1.29
CA GLY A 669 12.99 -5.59 -2.72
C GLY A 669 14.40 -5.58 -3.31
N LYS A 670 15.02 -6.75 -3.49
CA LYS A 670 16.20 -6.87 -4.36
C LYS A 670 15.72 -6.90 -5.81
N TYR A 671 15.43 -5.74 -6.39
CA TYR A 671 15.47 -5.58 -7.83
C TYR A 671 16.89 -5.13 -8.20
N GLN A 672 17.67 -6.05 -8.76
CA GLN A 672 18.89 -5.73 -9.46
C GLN A 672 18.51 -4.93 -10.71
N HIS A 673 18.80 -3.63 -10.71
CA HIS A 673 18.97 -2.87 -11.94
C HIS A 673 20.48 -2.65 -12.14
N GLY A 674 21.00 -3.24 -13.21
CA GLY A 674 22.13 -2.67 -13.93
C GLY A 674 21.70 -1.41 -14.67
#